data_AF-A0A016SQ95-F1
#
_entry.id   AF-A0A016SQ95-F1
#
_cell.length_a   1.000
_cell.length_b   1.000
_cell.length_c   1.000
_cell.angle_alpha   90.00
_cell.angle_beta   90.00
_cell.angle_gamma   90.00
#
_symmetry.space_group_name_H-M   'P 1'
#
loop_
_entity.id
_entity.type
_entity.pdbx_description
1 polymer ?
#
loop_
_entity_poly.entity_id
_entity_poly.type
_entity_poly.pdbx_seq_one_letter_code
_entity_poly.pdbx_strand_id
1 'polypeptide(L)'
;MLSPHPSRTFPYCFELLNMKPPPPKKARALGASDDGIRQIVAQALLSDDASCAALLERLNGFEKEVFDALMTILRTFSASKVNLHGPISKILKKYFAVIGVGTASERFNELCDAVLHNVGTEYAASFVFLLCQFINFCNILRYDKLCRDVIGKLPSVIRTLWTNGLRAEACLTSRLFVELLLSVSCYHGDESFLEVWFEQVLTEELKRCPYFAVLSHLLISQNRHPFVDSINFADLQELPREGEHLSLRTQVADLILTYLPSLHSRCTERQLQAALDFVLRHGFETKNVSCAVGKLIDCAGAMADDTLICQLAADSIIRLILEQLSASTSGCSLSIVQHQQAPEKAKQRISEDLSSSIYSFLDRSLKKKSAFKTNVRQAVEPLVDAFCILPLRSTAGSSVRHYLAATVLFANIFKSDGKLFPVCIRKMIAFARSDENTILSPAASSLIEAFLDICLDALEGLSIAAEIWRDVATAWSIFAVSIKGKDVDDIPHRLCPVLDFMESSAPYTWAWRDVVRLSVLFTFTKWELLEGEEEQQRMISEKIRTLISSAMASVVWKDEDGVRRGSERWSILFSCWEYIPRGVRIPIMKRLLNEKNLDFLRKLSRRIIVGKVEVDRVVLESALNFYLKYIPSLIEEPRQLEEILDWNALLYLQRAGVSLDVALAHLSVGKVVELLRFCSANVDHPHDTLHIVARMLSSRLKIVAGDILESLASIFDKCVADGNVQLLSVAANALEVSYLPISLIYSFILEHEPASPVFGHTDVERDVTNLCFALVSVQSLNSPDFTHLRSVQRVLDNAIRYAHPSVNNDQCAVFSQFLIKVFKAVQNFITNQYGTAEQVDELVHGLHSLAHALTIHKIYYSRIVGTILSAVMYQLEEIEFALYKLHSISDKHRLLLMLASLAYFKLYKKNRKKFWEIQINIQPCSVNDLLKFTQIRLLWPSPVSA
;
A
#
# COMPACT_ATOMS: atom_id res chain seq x y z
N MET A 1 -7.75 -25.89 -41.57
CA MET A 1 -6.86 -24.74 -41.82
C MET A 1 -6.79 -23.93 -40.54
N LEU A 2 -5.82 -24.26 -39.67
CA LEU A 2 -5.60 -23.60 -38.39
C LEU A 2 -4.18 -23.03 -38.43
N SER A 3 -4.08 -21.72 -38.26
CA SER A 3 -2.82 -20.98 -38.16
C SER A 3 -2.10 -21.35 -36.85
N PRO A 4 -0.77 -21.52 -36.82
CA PRO A 4 -0.04 -21.69 -35.58
C PRO A 4 0.10 -20.34 -34.85
N HIS A 5 -0.28 -20.32 -33.57
CA HIS A 5 -0.03 -19.19 -32.67
C HIS A 5 1.47 -19.04 -32.38
N PRO A 6 2.00 -17.81 -32.26
CA PRO A 6 3.39 -17.58 -31.90
C PRO A 6 3.61 -17.87 -30.41
N SER A 7 4.65 -18.66 -30.12
CA SER A 7 5.20 -18.90 -28.79
C SER A 7 5.64 -17.58 -28.16
N ARG A 8 5.08 -17.24 -26.99
CA ARG A 8 5.49 -16.07 -26.20
C ARG A 8 6.75 -16.43 -25.41
N THR A 9 7.78 -15.62 -25.60
CA THR A 9 9.11 -15.72 -24.98
C THR A 9 9.12 -15.29 -23.51
N PHE A 10 10.02 -15.91 -22.74
CA PHE A 10 10.30 -15.69 -21.32
C PHE A 10 10.65 -14.20 -21.01
N PRO A 11 10.17 -13.62 -19.89
CA PRO A 11 10.47 -12.24 -19.54
C PRO A 11 11.55 -12.16 -18.45
N TYR A 12 12.80 -12.58 -18.71
CA TYR A 12 13.97 -12.13 -17.95
C TYR A 12 15.21 -12.25 -18.85
N CYS A 13 16.05 -11.20 -18.90
CA CYS A 13 17.30 -11.04 -19.68
C CYS A 13 17.25 -10.51 -21.13
N PHE A 14 16.60 -9.35 -21.41
CA PHE A 14 16.71 -8.69 -22.73
C PHE A 14 17.13 -7.21 -22.75
N GLU A 15 17.53 -6.58 -21.63
CA GLU A 15 17.89 -5.14 -21.61
C GLU A 15 19.33 -4.76 -21.98
N LEU A 16 20.17 -5.67 -22.51
CA LEU A 16 21.59 -5.36 -22.83
C LEU A 16 21.97 -5.41 -24.32
N LEU A 17 21.02 -5.58 -25.24
CA LEU A 17 21.36 -5.94 -26.62
C LEU A 17 21.84 -4.82 -27.57
N ASN A 18 22.08 -3.59 -27.11
CA ASN A 18 22.52 -2.50 -28.01
C ASN A 18 23.59 -1.56 -27.44
N MET A 19 24.46 -2.01 -26.53
CA MET A 19 25.61 -1.20 -26.11
C MET A 19 26.79 -1.38 -27.07
N LYS A 20 27.15 -0.31 -27.79
CA LYS A 20 28.49 -0.19 -28.41
C LYS A 20 29.55 -0.30 -27.31
N PRO A 21 30.68 -1.00 -27.55
CA PRO A 21 31.75 -1.07 -26.55
C PRO A 21 32.20 0.35 -26.17
N PRO A 22 32.35 0.64 -24.86
CA PRO A 22 32.78 1.96 -24.43
C PRO A 22 34.17 2.26 -25.01
N PRO A 23 34.44 3.52 -25.42
CA PRO A 23 35.77 3.90 -25.86
C PRO A 23 36.79 3.64 -24.73
N PRO A 24 38.00 3.15 -25.05
CA PRO A 24 39.00 2.83 -24.05
C PRO A 24 39.31 4.08 -23.22
N LYS A 25 38.90 4.07 -21.95
CA LYS A 25 39.29 5.11 -21.00
C LYS A 25 40.81 5.04 -20.86
N LYS A 26 41.52 6.15 -21.13
CA LYS A 26 42.94 6.27 -20.83
C LYS A 26 43.14 5.89 -19.35
N ALA A 27 43.85 4.78 -19.13
CA ALA A 27 44.14 4.26 -17.81
C ALA A 27 44.75 5.37 -16.95
N ARG A 28 44.21 5.60 -15.76
CA ARG A 28 44.97 6.31 -14.72
C ARG A 28 46.22 5.47 -14.49
N ALA A 29 47.40 6.08 -14.66
CA ALA A 29 48.67 5.46 -14.37
C ALA A 29 48.81 5.20 -12.86
N LEU A 30 48.08 4.21 -12.34
CA LEU A 30 48.56 3.47 -11.19
C LEU A 30 49.62 2.52 -11.75
N GLY A 31 50.89 2.74 -11.42
CA GLY A 31 51.97 1.78 -11.65
C GLY A 31 51.84 0.57 -10.72
N ALA A 32 50.67 -0.05 -10.66
CA ALA A 32 50.45 -1.28 -9.90
C ALA A 32 51.08 -2.42 -10.69
N SER A 33 52.12 -3.04 -10.13
CA SER A 33 52.66 -4.30 -10.66
C SER A 33 51.62 -5.42 -10.50
N ASP A 34 51.74 -6.50 -11.28
CA ASP A 34 50.88 -7.69 -11.14
C ASP A 34 50.87 -8.24 -9.70
N ASP A 35 52.02 -8.16 -9.01
CA ASP A 35 52.14 -8.51 -7.60
C ASP A 35 51.32 -7.59 -6.68
N GLY A 36 51.25 -6.29 -7.00
CA GLY A 36 50.43 -5.33 -6.28
C GLY A 36 48.93 -5.60 -6.43
N ILE A 37 48.48 -5.95 -7.63
CA ILE A 37 47.09 -6.37 -7.88
C ILE A 37 46.79 -7.66 -7.11
N ARG A 38 47.68 -8.66 -7.20
CA ARG A 38 47.53 -9.93 -6.47
C ARG A 38 47.44 -9.72 -4.97
N GLN A 39 48.26 -8.84 -4.40
CA GLN A 39 48.22 -8.53 -2.96
C GLN A 39 46.91 -7.86 -2.55
N ILE A 40 46.39 -6.92 -3.35
CA ILE A 40 45.10 -6.26 -3.07
C ILE A 40 43.95 -7.27 -3.15
N VAL A 41 43.95 -8.16 -4.15
CA VAL A 41 42.92 -9.21 -4.28
C VAL A 41 43.00 -10.19 -3.11
N ALA A 42 44.20 -10.64 -2.72
CA ALA A 42 44.38 -11.51 -1.56
C ALA A 42 43.86 -10.85 -0.27
N GLN A 43 44.13 -9.55 -0.08
CA GLN A 43 43.62 -8.80 1.05
C GLN A 43 42.09 -8.67 1.01
N ALA A 44 41.52 -8.44 -0.16
CA ALA A 44 40.07 -8.34 -0.34
C ALA A 44 39.34 -9.65 -0.01
N LEU A 45 39.90 -10.80 -0.40
CA LEU A 45 39.35 -12.14 -0.12
C LEU A 45 39.30 -12.48 1.38
N LEU A 46 40.12 -11.83 2.20
CA LEU A 46 40.21 -12.01 3.65
C LEU A 46 39.45 -10.93 4.44
N SER A 47 38.85 -9.95 3.76
CA SER A 47 38.20 -8.79 4.37
C SER A 47 36.67 -8.95 4.44
N ASP A 48 36.00 -8.12 5.24
CA ASP A 48 34.53 -8.00 5.20
C ASP A 48 34.02 -7.39 3.89
N ASP A 49 32.71 -7.48 3.60
CA ASP A 49 32.13 -7.02 2.34
C ASP A 49 32.37 -5.52 2.06
N ALA A 50 32.38 -4.67 3.10
CA ALA A 50 32.60 -3.23 2.94
C ALA A 50 34.06 -2.91 2.57
N SER A 51 35.01 -3.55 3.26
CA SER A 51 36.45 -3.40 3.03
C SER A 51 36.87 -4.05 1.72
N CYS A 52 36.30 -5.22 1.39
CA CYS A 52 36.46 -5.88 0.11
C CYS A 52 36.00 -4.95 -1.03
N ALA A 53 34.83 -4.30 -0.90
CA ALA A 53 34.37 -3.33 -1.89
C ALA A 53 35.33 -2.16 -2.07
N ALA A 54 35.83 -1.56 -0.98
CA ALA A 54 36.75 -0.43 -1.04
C ALA A 54 38.11 -0.80 -1.67
N LEU A 55 38.63 -1.99 -1.36
CA LEU A 55 39.88 -2.50 -1.96
C LEU A 55 39.72 -2.76 -3.45
N LEU A 56 38.61 -3.37 -3.85
CA LEU A 56 38.31 -3.71 -5.24
C LEU A 56 37.93 -2.49 -6.09
N GLU A 57 37.37 -1.44 -5.50
CA GLU A 57 37.10 -0.17 -6.21
C GLU A 57 38.39 0.50 -6.71
N ARG A 58 39.52 0.28 -6.01
CA ARG A 58 40.86 0.75 -6.45
C ARG A 58 41.35 0.04 -7.71
N LEU A 59 40.76 -1.11 -8.06
CA LEU A 59 41.10 -1.94 -9.22
C LEU A 59 40.09 -1.82 -10.37
N ASN A 60 39.19 -0.82 -10.34
CA ASN A 60 38.20 -0.60 -11.40
C ASN A 60 38.92 -0.31 -12.75
N GLY A 61 38.63 -1.11 -13.78
CA GLY A 61 39.35 -1.10 -15.06
C GLY A 61 40.48 -2.13 -15.20
N PHE A 62 40.76 -2.94 -14.16
CA PHE A 62 41.71 -4.05 -14.16
C PHE A 62 41.00 -5.39 -13.93
N GLU A 63 39.79 -5.55 -14.46
CA GLU A 63 38.94 -6.70 -14.14
C GLU A 63 39.54 -8.05 -14.59
N LYS A 64 40.35 -8.06 -15.66
CA LYS A 64 41.08 -9.24 -16.14
C LYS A 64 42.17 -9.64 -15.15
N GLU A 65 42.99 -8.69 -14.75
CA GLU A 65 44.11 -8.89 -13.83
C GLU A 65 43.61 -9.33 -12.46
N VAL A 66 42.45 -8.80 -12.02
CA VAL A 66 41.76 -9.27 -10.82
C VAL A 66 41.37 -10.75 -10.95
N PHE A 67 40.81 -11.18 -12.08
CA PHE A 67 40.48 -12.59 -12.31
C PHE A 67 41.73 -13.48 -12.33
N ASP A 68 42.82 -13.05 -12.98
CA ASP A 68 44.07 -13.80 -13.07
C ASP A 68 44.75 -13.94 -11.70
N ALA A 69 44.75 -12.86 -10.91
CA ALA A 69 45.16 -12.88 -9.52
C ALA A 69 44.30 -13.84 -8.71
N LEU A 70 42.98 -13.80 -8.87
CA LEU A 70 42.05 -14.67 -8.17
C LEU A 70 42.31 -16.15 -8.48
N MET A 71 42.46 -16.51 -9.76
CA MET A 71 42.79 -17.88 -10.18
C MET A 71 44.12 -18.36 -9.61
N THR A 72 45.13 -17.48 -9.57
CA THR A 72 46.44 -17.81 -9.00
C THR A 72 46.34 -18.01 -7.49
N ILE A 73 45.62 -17.13 -6.79
CA ILE A 73 45.40 -17.23 -5.35
C ILE A 73 44.65 -18.52 -5.04
N LEU A 74 43.51 -18.80 -5.70
CA LEU A 74 42.74 -20.01 -5.44
C LEU A 74 43.50 -21.32 -5.72
N ARG A 75 44.47 -21.31 -6.65
CA ARG A 75 45.36 -22.47 -6.89
C ARG A 75 46.46 -22.63 -5.84
N THR A 76 46.84 -21.56 -5.15
CA THR A 76 47.98 -21.55 -4.22
C THR A 76 47.55 -21.53 -2.75
N PHE A 77 46.38 -20.98 -2.45
CA PHE A 77 45.91 -20.75 -1.10
C PHE A 77 45.21 -21.99 -0.57
N SER A 78 45.77 -22.60 0.48
CA SER A 78 45.26 -23.83 1.07
C SER A 78 44.22 -23.62 2.18
N ALA A 79 43.55 -22.45 2.23
CA ALA A 79 42.57 -22.15 3.27
C ALA A 79 41.15 -22.44 2.76
N SER A 80 40.38 -23.17 3.57
CA SER A 80 39.11 -23.79 3.19
C SER A 80 37.89 -22.87 3.11
N LYS A 81 38.05 -21.56 3.33
CA LYS A 81 36.92 -20.61 3.38
C LYS A 81 37.30 -19.26 2.79
N VAL A 82 37.41 -19.19 1.46
CA VAL A 82 37.50 -17.93 0.73
C VAL A 82 36.08 -17.50 0.34
N ASN A 83 35.63 -16.35 0.85
CA ASN A 83 34.30 -15.83 0.53
C ASN A 83 34.34 -15.09 -0.82
N LEU A 84 33.73 -15.67 -1.86
CA LEU A 84 33.70 -15.10 -3.22
C LEU A 84 32.42 -14.28 -3.50
N HIS A 85 31.58 -14.07 -2.48
CA HIS A 85 30.32 -13.34 -2.62
C HIS A 85 30.49 -11.81 -2.64
N GLY A 86 29.40 -11.10 -2.90
CA GLY A 86 29.33 -9.64 -2.78
C GLY A 86 30.22 -8.89 -3.81
N PRO A 87 31.19 -8.07 -3.36
CA PRO A 87 31.96 -7.20 -4.26
C PRO A 87 32.77 -7.93 -5.34
N ILE A 88 33.29 -9.13 -5.05
CA ILE A 88 34.06 -9.94 -6.01
C ILE A 88 33.15 -10.37 -7.16
N SER A 89 31.97 -10.91 -6.86
CA SER A 89 30.96 -11.27 -7.89
C SER A 89 30.61 -10.09 -8.79
N LYS A 90 30.52 -8.87 -8.24
CA LYS A 90 30.27 -7.64 -9.03
C LYS A 90 31.37 -7.34 -10.05
N ILE A 91 32.64 -7.56 -9.69
CA ILE A 91 33.76 -7.42 -10.62
C ILE A 91 33.77 -8.52 -11.67
N LEU A 92 33.59 -9.77 -11.24
CA LEU A 92 33.55 -10.93 -12.15
C LEU A 92 32.43 -10.78 -13.19
N LYS A 93 31.24 -10.32 -12.77
CA LYS A 93 30.12 -10.00 -13.66
C LYS A 93 30.52 -8.97 -14.72
N LYS A 94 31.20 -7.89 -14.34
CA LYS A 94 31.69 -6.88 -15.29
C LYS A 94 32.68 -7.48 -16.28
N TYR A 95 33.64 -8.27 -15.78
CA TYR A 95 34.65 -8.92 -16.61
C TYR A 95 34.00 -9.85 -17.63
N PHE A 96 33.23 -10.83 -17.18
CA PHE A 96 32.63 -11.85 -18.04
C PHE A 96 31.62 -11.28 -19.05
N ALA A 97 30.99 -10.15 -18.75
CA ALA A 97 30.11 -9.47 -19.68
C ALA A 97 30.85 -8.83 -20.88
N VAL A 98 32.15 -8.53 -20.76
CA VAL A 98 32.92 -7.79 -21.79
C VAL A 98 34.03 -8.60 -22.48
N ILE A 99 34.33 -9.81 -22.01
CA ILE A 99 35.37 -10.65 -22.63
C ILE A 99 35.01 -11.07 -24.06
N GLY A 100 36.02 -11.09 -24.95
CA GLY A 100 35.88 -11.63 -26.30
C GLY A 100 35.85 -13.17 -26.32
N VAL A 101 35.28 -13.75 -27.37
CA VAL A 101 35.06 -15.20 -27.50
C VAL A 101 36.32 -16.06 -27.30
N GLY A 102 37.47 -15.64 -27.83
CA GLY A 102 38.73 -16.38 -27.69
C GLY A 102 39.17 -16.49 -26.22
N THR A 103 39.24 -15.34 -25.55
CA THR A 103 39.56 -15.27 -24.12
C THR A 103 38.50 -15.98 -23.28
N ALA A 104 37.21 -15.91 -23.66
CA ALA A 104 36.15 -16.61 -22.97
C ALA A 104 36.31 -18.14 -23.06
N SER A 105 36.61 -18.70 -24.23
CA SER A 105 36.90 -20.13 -24.38
C SER A 105 38.14 -20.53 -23.56
N GLU A 106 39.20 -19.72 -23.56
CA GLU A 106 40.38 -19.97 -22.73
C GLU A 106 40.05 -19.99 -21.24
N ARG A 107 39.30 -19.00 -20.73
CA ARG A 107 38.92 -18.93 -19.31
C ARG A 107 37.96 -20.04 -18.90
N PHE A 108 37.03 -20.41 -19.78
CA PHE A 108 36.14 -21.54 -19.54
C PHE A 108 36.93 -22.84 -19.40
N ASN A 109 37.84 -23.11 -20.33
CA ASN A 109 38.70 -24.30 -20.27
C ASN A 109 39.57 -24.29 -19.01
N GLU A 110 40.17 -23.15 -18.68
CA GLU A 110 40.98 -22.97 -17.48
C GLU A 110 40.19 -23.28 -16.20
N LEU A 111 38.92 -22.84 -16.12
CA LEU A 111 38.03 -23.12 -14.99
C LEU A 111 37.62 -24.60 -14.95
N CYS A 112 37.25 -25.20 -16.08
CA CYS A 112 36.92 -26.62 -16.14
C CYS A 112 38.10 -27.50 -15.72
N ASP A 113 39.28 -27.23 -16.24
CA ASP A 113 40.50 -27.98 -15.92
C ASP A 113 40.86 -27.79 -14.43
N ALA A 114 40.69 -26.58 -13.89
CA ALA A 114 40.86 -26.32 -12.46
C ALA A 114 39.86 -27.10 -11.60
N VAL A 115 38.61 -27.24 -12.01
CA VAL A 115 37.66 -28.12 -11.31
C VAL A 115 38.12 -29.56 -11.43
N LEU A 116 38.29 -30.10 -12.64
CA LEU A 116 38.60 -31.50 -12.92
C LEU A 116 39.88 -32.00 -12.24
N HIS A 117 40.92 -31.17 -12.12
CA HIS A 117 42.19 -31.54 -11.52
C HIS A 117 42.29 -31.32 -10.01
N ASN A 118 41.39 -30.55 -9.41
CA ASN A 118 41.38 -30.29 -7.96
C ASN A 118 40.22 -30.97 -7.22
N VAL A 119 39.50 -31.90 -7.87
CA VAL A 119 38.37 -32.60 -7.24
C VAL A 119 38.88 -33.53 -6.11
N GLY A 120 38.26 -33.43 -4.94
CA GLY A 120 38.71 -34.09 -3.69
C GLY A 120 39.35 -33.15 -2.67
N THR A 121 39.49 -31.86 -3.01
CA THR A 121 39.98 -30.81 -2.12
C THR A 121 38.85 -29.86 -1.69
N GLU A 122 39.00 -29.21 -0.54
CA GLU A 122 38.03 -28.21 -0.01
C GLU A 122 37.85 -26.98 -0.94
N TYR A 123 38.65 -26.84 -2.01
CA TYR A 123 38.66 -25.68 -2.91
C TYR A 123 37.74 -25.82 -4.13
N ALA A 124 37.24 -27.02 -4.42
CA ALA A 124 36.43 -27.26 -5.61
C ALA A 124 35.18 -26.37 -5.66
N ALA A 125 34.59 -26.05 -4.49
CA ALA A 125 33.46 -25.14 -4.38
C ALA A 125 33.77 -23.72 -4.91
N SER A 126 34.97 -23.19 -4.68
CA SER A 126 35.38 -21.87 -5.17
C SER A 126 35.52 -21.84 -6.70
N PHE A 127 36.10 -22.88 -7.31
CA PHE A 127 36.20 -22.98 -8.76
C PHE A 127 34.83 -23.21 -9.41
N VAL A 128 33.98 -24.02 -8.79
CA VAL A 128 32.58 -24.20 -9.23
C VAL A 128 31.82 -22.88 -9.15
N PHE A 129 31.99 -22.10 -8.09
CA PHE A 129 31.41 -20.76 -8.00
C PHE A 129 31.85 -19.88 -9.18
N LEU A 130 33.16 -19.81 -9.48
CA LEU A 130 33.67 -19.03 -10.61
C LEU A 130 33.12 -19.52 -11.95
N LEU A 131 33.05 -20.83 -12.15
CA LEU A 131 32.43 -21.45 -13.33
C LEU A 131 30.95 -21.05 -13.45
N CYS A 132 30.21 -21.04 -12.34
CA CYS A 132 28.83 -20.59 -12.30
C CYS A 132 28.68 -19.10 -12.67
N GLN A 133 29.56 -18.24 -12.14
CA GLN A 133 29.58 -16.82 -12.50
C GLN A 133 29.91 -16.62 -13.99
N PHE A 134 30.83 -17.42 -14.53
CA PHE A 134 31.17 -17.40 -15.95
C PHE A 134 29.95 -17.74 -16.81
N ILE A 135 29.25 -18.84 -16.50
CA ILE A 135 28.07 -19.28 -17.27
C ILE A 135 26.96 -18.22 -17.24
N ASN A 136 26.71 -17.61 -16.08
CA ASN A 136 25.63 -16.64 -15.90
C ASN A 136 25.88 -15.28 -16.58
N PHE A 137 27.15 -14.87 -16.75
CA PHE A 137 27.46 -13.51 -17.20
C PHE A 137 28.20 -13.43 -18.53
N CYS A 138 28.75 -14.54 -19.02
CA CYS A 138 29.33 -14.58 -20.35
C CYS A 138 28.22 -14.68 -21.42
N ASN A 139 28.40 -14.02 -22.56
CA ASN A 139 27.47 -14.06 -23.68
C ASN A 139 27.58 -15.39 -24.47
N ILE A 140 27.40 -16.54 -23.80
CA ILE A 140 27.63 -17.88 -24.37
C ILE A 140 26.79 -18.10 -25.63
N LEU A 141 25.49 -17.75 -25.58
CA LEU A 141 24.55 -17.92 -26.69
C LEU A 141 24.90 -17.11 -27.94
N ARG A 142 25.71 -16.04 -27.81
CA ARG A 142 26.16 -15.22 -28.95
C ARG A 142 27.28 -15.89 -29.75
N TYR A 143 27.99 -16.83 -29.13
CA TYR A 143 29.23 -17.39 -29.65
C TYR A 143 29.12 -18.90 -29.82
N ASP A 144 28.69 -19.37 -31.00
CA ASP A 144 28.46 -20.79 -31.30
C ASP A 144 29.62 -21.73 -30.92
N LYS A 145 30.87 -21.27 -31.08
CA LYS A 145 32.04 -22.04 -30.66
C LYS A 145 32.08 -22.20 -29.14
N LEU A 146 31.98 -21.10 -28.39
CA LEU A 146 31.97 -21.13 -26.93
C LEU A 146 30.78 -21.93 -26.41
N CYS A 147 29.60 -21.76 -27.01
CA CYS A 147 28.40 -22.54 -26.69
C CYS A 147 28.67 -24.05 -26.81
N ARG A 148 29.23 -24.50 -27.94
CA ARG A 148 29.60 -25.91 -28.15
C ARG A 148 30.71 -26.40 -27.20
N ASP A 149 31.72 -25.57 -26.93
CA ASP A 149 32.78 -25.89 -25.97
C ASP A 149 32.18 -26.10 -24.56
N VAL A 150 31.26 -25.21 -24.15
CA VAL A 150 30.59 -25.28 -22.85
C VAL A 150 29.71 -26.52 -22.75
N ILE A 151 28.88 -26.78 -23.76
CA ILE A 151 28.00 -27.95 -23.80
C ILE A 151 28.79 -29.26 -23.82
N GLY A 152 29.90 -29.31 -24.55
CA GLY A 152 30.73 -30.51 -24.66
C GLY A 152 31.51 -30.84 -23.39
N LYS A 153 31.91 -29.84 -22.59
CA LYS A 153 32.77 -30.07 -21.40
C LYS A 153 32.01 -30.18 -20.09
N LEU A 154 30.93 -29.41 -19.88
CA LEU A 154 30.19 -29.42 -18.60
C LEU A 154 29.73 -30.82 -18.13
N PRO A 155 29.30 -31.75 -19.01
CA PRO A 155 28.95 -33.11 -18.58
C PRO A 155 30.07 -33.86 -17.86
N SER A 156 31.33 -33.66 -18.28
CA SER A 156 32.49 -34.26 -17.61
C SER A 156 32.73 -33.66 -16.23
N VAL A 157 32.55 -32.34 -16.09
CA VAL A 157 32.69 -31.61 -14.82
C VAL A 157 31.64 -32.07 -13.82
N ILE A 158 30.36 -32.14 -14.24
CA ILE A 158 29.25 -32.59 -13.40
C ILE A 158 29.49 -34.01 -12.87
N ARG A 159 29.85 -34.95 -13.75
CA ARG A 159 30.12 -36.34 -13.35
C ARG A 159 31.29 -36.43 -12.37
N THR A 160 32.36 -35.68 -12.62
CA THR A 160 33.55 -35.70 -11.74
C THR A 160 33.23 -35.10 -10.37
N LEU A 161 32.47 -34.01 -10.29
CA LEU A 161 32.00 -33.46 -9.00
C LEU A 161 31.16 -34.49 -8.25
N TRP A 162 30.23 -35.17 -8.93
CA TRP A 162 29.37 -36.17 -8.34
C TRP A 162 30.16 -37.37 -7.79
N THR A 163 31.03 -37.98 -8.59
CA THR A 163 31.80 -39.18 -8.20
C THR A 163 32.74 -38.93 -7.03
N ASN A 164 33.18 -37.69 -6.83
CA ASN A 164 34.02 -37.28 -5.71
C ASN A 164 33.23 -36.78 -4.48
N GLY A 165 31.91 -36.96 -4.46
CA GLY A 165 31.08 -36.62 -3.30
C GLY A 165 30.70 -35.14 -3.17
N LEU A 166 31.11 -34.27 -4.11
CA LEU A 166 30.74 -32.84 -4.15
C LEU A 166 29.34 -32.67 -4.76
N ARG A 167 28.34 -33.23 -4.09
CA ARG A 167 26.97 -33.36 -4.62
C ARG A 167 26.28 -32.02 -4.79
N ALA A 168 26.46 -31.08 -3.86
CA ALA A 168 25.86 -29.76 -3.92
C ALA A 168 26.36 -28.96 -5.13
N GLU A 169 27.66 -29.01 -5.39
CA GLU A 169 28.35 -28.39 -6.51
C GLU A 169 27.97 -29.04 -7.84
N ALA A 170 27.89 -30.37 -7.88
CA ALA A 170 27.41 -31.11 -9.04
C ALA A 170 25.97 -30.68 -9.39
N CYS A 171 25.09 -30.63 -8.41
CA CYS A 171 23.70 -30.19 -8.56
C CYS A 171 23.60 -28.74 -9.06
N LEU A 172 24.33 -27.80 -8.46
CA LEU A 172 24.36 -26.39 -8.88
C LEU A 172 24.85 -26.24 -10.33
N THR A 173 25.96 -26.91 -10.67
CA THR A 173 26.52 -26.90 -12.03
C THR A 173 25.53 -27.52 -13.03
N SER A 174 24.83 -28.57 -12.63
CA SER A 174 23.80 -29.22 -13.45
C SER A 174 22.62 -28.33 -13.72
N ARG A 175 22.16 -27.57 -12.73
CA ARG A 175 21.09 -26.58 -12.90
C ARG A 175 21.48 -25.57 -13.96
N LEU A 176 22.66 -24.93 -13.84
CA LEU A 176 23.12 -23.95 -14.83
C LEU A 176 23.29 -24.55 -16.22
N PHE A 177 23.73 -25.82 -16.30
CA PHE A 177 23.82 -26.51 -17.57
C PHE A 177 22.44 -26.71 -18.21
N VAL A 178 21.43 -27.12 -17.44
CA VAL A 178 20.03 -27.26 -17.90
C VAL A 178 19.46 -25.90 -18.34
N GLU A 179 19.71 -24.84 -17.58
CA GLU A 179 19.30 -23.47 -17.93
C GLU A 179 19.93 -23.01 -19.25
N LEU A 180 21.21 -23.33 -19.46
CA LEU A 180 21.90 -23.07 -20.72
C LEU A 180 21.30 -23.89 -21.86
N LEU A 181 21.06 -25.18 -21.69
CA LEU A 181 20.46 -26.05 -22.71
C LEU A 181 19.07 -25.57 -23.15
N LEU A 182 18.23 -25.16 -22.19
CA LEU A 182 16.93 -24.57 -22.49
C LEU A 182 17.07 -23.27 -23.29
N SER A 183 18.02 -22.43 -22.90
CA SER A 183 18.28 -21.17 -23.60
C SER A 183 18.80 -21.40 -25.02
N VAL A 184 19.67 -22.39 -25.21
CA VAL A 184 20.21 -22.81 -26.51
C VAL A 184 19.12 -23.36 -27.41
N SER A 185 18.27 -24.25 -26.89
CA SER A 185 17.12 -24.78 -27.62
C SER A 185 16.17 -23.66 -28.07
N CYS A 186 15.90 -22.67 -27.19
CA CYS A 186 15.08 -21.52 -27.54
C CYS A 186 15.74 -20.59 -28.58
N TYR A 187 17.05 -20.38 -28.50
CA TYR A 187 17.76 -19.42 -29.37
C TYR A 187 18.11 -20.00 -30.74
N HIS A 188 18.52 -21.28 -30.80
CA HIS A 188 18.94 -21.94 -32.04
C HIS A 188 17.85 -22.82 -32.66
N GLY A 189 16.77 -23.14 -31.94
CA GLY A 189 15.72 -24.05 -32.42
C GLY A 189 16.18 -25.50 -32.56
N ASP A 190 17.35 -25.85 -32.03
CA ASP A 190 17.95 -27.17 -32.13
C ASP A 190 17.78 -27.94 -30.82
N GLU A 191 16.87 -28.91 -30.81
CA GLU A 191 16.61 -29.78 -29.66
C GLU A 191 17.68 -30.88 -29.49
N SER A 192 18.59 -31.09 -30.45
CA SER A 192 19.64 -32.12 -30.34
C SER A 192 20.60 -31.88 -29.17
N PHE A 193 20.78 -30.62 -28.76
CA PHE A 193 21.55 -30.30 -27.56
C PHE A 193 20.93 -30.85 -26.27
N LEU A 194 19.62 -31.13 -26.25
CA LEU A 194 18.95 -31.76 -25.11
C LEU A 194 19.36 -33.23 -24.95
N GLU A 195 19.68 -33.93 -26.05
CA GLU A 195 20.15 -35.32 -26.00
C GLU A 195 21.46 -35.44 -25.23
N VAL A 196 22.32 -34.42 -25.28
CA VAL A 196 23.57 -34.36 -24.51
C VAL A 196 23.31 -34.52 -23.01
N TRP A 197 22.23 -33.97 -22.47
CA TRP A 197 21.86 -34.16 -21.06
C TRP A 197 21.58 -35.63 -20.76
N PHE A 198 20.75 -36.27 -21.58
CA PHE A 198 20.33 -37.65 -21.36
C PHE A 198 21.44 -38.67 -21.61
N GLU A 199 22.28 -38.44 -22.61
CA GLU A 199 23.34 -39.37 -23.01
C GLU A 199 24.65 -39.17 -22.23
N GLN A 200 25.02 -37.93 -21.93
CA GLN A 200 26.36 -37.63 -21.40
C GLN A 200 26.37 -37.26 -19.91
N VAL A 201 25.28 -36.71 -19.37
CA VAL A 201 25.18 -36.34 -17.95
C VAL A 201 24.52 -37.43 -17.12
N LEU A 202 23.33 -37.88 -17.51
CA LEU A 202 22.51 -38.81 -16.72
C LEU A 202 23.07 -40.25 -16.72
N THR A 203 24.06 -40.51 -15.86
CA THR A 203 24.47 -41.88 -15.51
C THR A 203 23.38 -42.58 -14.70
N GLU A 204 23.39 -43.92 -14.65
CA GLU A 204 22.42 -44.70 -13.84
C GLU A 204 22.39 -44.30 -12.35
N GLU A 205 23.51 -43.81 -11.81
CA GLU A 205 23.59 -43.31 -10.45
C GLU A 205 22.91 -41.93 -10.30
N LEU A 206 23.22 -41.00 -11.20
CA LEU A 206 22.62 -39.66 -11.22
C LEU A 206 21.11 -39.72 -11.47
N LYS A 207 20.66 -40.67 -12.28
CA LYS A 207 19.24 -40.96 -12.51
C LYS A 207 18.46 -41.30 -11.24
N ARG A 208 19.12 -41.89 -10.22
CA ARG A 208 18.50 -42.19 -8.93
C ARG A 208 18.39 -40.98 -8.01
N CYS A 209 19.05 -39.87 -8.34
CA CYS A 209 18.98 -38.67 -7.53
C CYS A 209 17.72 -37.84 -7.87
N PRO A 210 16.84 -37.57 -6.88
CA PRO A 210 15.63 -36.78 -7.08
C PRO A 210 15.88 -35.36 -7.63
N TYR A 211 17.07 -34.79 -7.38
CA TYR A 211 17.47 -33.48 -7.93
C TYR A 211 17.53 -33.50 -9.46
N PHE A 212 18.26 -34.48 -10.02
CA PHE A 212 18.46 -34.63 -11.45
C PHE A 212 17.17 -35.02 -12.17
N ALA A 213 16.30 -35.73 -11.47
CA ALA A 213 14.96 -36.02 -11.90
C ALA A 213 14.11 -34.75 -12.12
N VAL A 214 14.08 -33.81 -11.15
CA VAL A 214 13.39 -32.52 -11.32
C VAL A 214 13.98 -31.72 -12.48
N LEU A 215 15.30 -31.68 -12.61
CA LEU A 215 15.96 -31.03 -13.75
C LEU A 215 15.59 -31.66 -15.09
N SER A 216 15.52 -32.99 -15.16
CA SER A 216 15.19 -33.71 -16.39
C SER A 216 13.77 -33.38 -16.87
N HIS A 217 12.82 -33.21 -15.94
CA HIS A 217 11.46 -32.74 -16.27
C HIS A 217 11.45 -31.37 -16.96
N LEU A 218 12.43 -30.50 -16.69
CA LEU A 218 12.53 -29.20 -17.34
C LEU A 218 12.98 -29.28 -18.80
N LEU A 219 13.67 -30.36 -19.20
CA LEU A 219 14.22 -30.50 -20.55
C LEU A 219 13.31 -31.27 -21.52
N ILE A 220 12.31 -32.00 -21.01
CA ILE A 220 11.51 -32.91 -21.84
C ILE A 220 10.42 -32.15 -22.58
N SER A 221 10.43 -32.25 -23.92
CA SER A 221 9.32 -31.82 -24.76
C SER A 221 8.11 -32.75 -24.54
N GLN A 222 6.93 -32.42 -25.08
CA GLN A 222 5.69 -33.19 -24.82
C GLN A 222 5.78 -34.69 -25.20
N ASN A 223 6.81 -35.11 -25.94
CA ASN A 223 7.12 -36.50 -26.22
C ASN A 223 7.81 -37.15 -25.01
N ARG A 224 7.01 -37.90 -24.23
CA ARG A 224 7.44 -38.52 -22.96
C ARG A 224 8.65 -39.43 -23.15
N HIS A 225 9.75 -39.10 -22.48
CA HIS A 225 10.87 -40.02 -22.31
C HIS A 225 10.55 -41.03 -21.19
N PRO A 226 10.66 -42.35 -21.41
CA PRO A 226 10.20 -43.39 -20.47
C PRO A 226 10.86 -43.34 -19.08
N PHE A 227 12.03 -42.72 -18.98
CA PHE A 227 12.71 -42.46 -17.71
C PHE A 227 11.84 -41.66 -16.71
N VAL A 228 10.98 -40.78 -17.22
CA VAL A 228 10.37 -39.72 -16.41
C VAL A 228 9.08 -40.12 -15.75
N ASP A 229 8.43 -41.14 -16.29
CA ASP A 229 7.29 -41.78 -15.63
C ASP A 229 7.72 -42.61 -14.39
N SER A 230 9.02 -42.86 -14.19
CA SER A 230 9.56 -43.63 -13.06
C SER A 230 9.95 -42.80 -11.83
N ILE A 231 9.94 -41.47 -11.94
CA ILE A 231 10.42 -40.58 -10.87
C ILE A 231 9.36 -40.45 -9.78
N ASN A 232 9.70 -40.92 -8.58
CA ASN A 232 8.90 -40.72 -7.38
C ASN A 232 9.32 -39.41 -6.69
N PHE A 233 8.53 -38.34 -6.84
CA PHE A 233 8.79 -37.06 -6.17
C PHE A 233 8.78 -37.17 -4.64
N ALA A 234 8.25 -38.26 -4.05
CA ALA A 234 8.36 -38.50 -2.62
C ALA A 234 9.83 -38.62 -2.16
N ASP A 235 10.72 -39.10 -3.04
CA ASP A 235 12.14 -39.29 -2.75
C ASP A 235 12.86 -37.95 -2.54
N LEU A 236 12.26 -36.81 -2.94
CA LEU A 236 12.77 -35.47 -2.61
C LEU A 236 12.93 -35.29 -1.09
N GLN A 237 12.09 -35.94 -0.29
CA GLN A 237 12.17 -35.90 1.18
C GLN A 237 13.36 -36.69 1.74
N GLU A 238 14.05 -37.49 0.94
CA GLU A 238 15.25 -38.23 1.34
C GLU A 238 16.53 -37.43 1.07
N LEU A 239 16.44 -36.28 0.40
CA LEU A 239 17.60 -35.42 0.16
C LEU A 239 18.27 -35.02 1.49
N PRO A 240 19.63 -35.02 1.55
CA PRO A 240 20.37 -34.75 2.78
C PRO A 240 19.96 -33.43 3.43
N ARG A 241 19.82 -33.43 4.76
CA ARG A 241 19.55 -32.25 5.60
C ARG A 241 20.83 -31.49 6.00
N GLU A 242 21.93 -31.68 5.29
CA GLU A 242 23.31 -31.31 5.68
C GLU A 242 23.55 -29.83 6.04
N GLY A 243 24.59 -29.61 6.85
CA GLY A 243 24.96 -28.34 7.50
C GLY A 243 25.78 -27.37 6.64
N GLU A 244 25.57 -26.08 6.93
CA GLU A 244 26.17 -24.85 6.37
C GLU A 244 26.14 -24.63 4.83
N HIS A 245 25.56 -23.48 4.47
CA HIS A 245 25.59 -22.71 3.21
C HIS A 245 25.04 -23.28 1.89
N LEU A 246 24.95 -24.61 1.64
CA LEU A 246 24.48 -25.13 0.34
C LEU A 246 23.58 -26.38 0.43
N SER A 247 22.58 -26.40 1.31
CA SER A 247 21.68 -27.56 1.43
C SER A 247 21.02 -27.91 0.08
N LEU A 248 21.16 -29.16 -0.37
CA LEU A 248 20.52 -29.66 -1.59
C LEU A 248 19.00 -29.41 -1.58
N ARG A 249 18.36 -29.51 -0.41
CA ARG A 249 16.93 -29.23 -0.27
C ARG A 249 16.55 -27.80 -0.64
N THR A 250 17.30 -26.81 -0.17
CA THR A 250 17.06 -25.40 -0.53
C THR A 250 17.26 -25.19 -2.02
N GLN A 251 18.32 -25.78 -2.61
CA GLN A 251 18.55 -25.69 -4.05
C GLN A 251 17.38 -26.28 -4.87
N VAL A 252 16.83 -27.42 -4.45
CA VAL A 252 15.66 -28.02 -5.13
C VAL A 252 14.40 -27.19 -4.91
N ALA A 253 14.17 -26.68 -3.71
CA ALA A 253 13.01 -25.84 -3.44
C ALA A 253 13.03 -24.56 -4.30
N ASP A 254 14.19 -23.90 -4.38
CA ASP A 254 14.39 -22.75 -5.26
C ASP A 254 14.27 -23.13 -6.74
N LEU A 255 14.76 -24.30 -7.16
CA LEU A 255 14.61 -24.81 -8.53
C LEU A 255 13.13 -25.02 -8.88
N ILE A 256 12.37 -25.70 -8.00
CA ILE A 256 10.93 -25.94 -8.20
C ILE A 256 10.18 -24.62 -8.29
N LEU A 257 10.44 -23.67 -7.39
CA LEU A 257 9.80 -22.35 -7.41
C LEU A 257 10.16 -21.58 -8.69
N THR A 258 11.44 -21.51 -9.05
CA THR A 258 11.92 -20.77 -10.24
C THR A 258 11.27 -21.30 -11.52
N TYR A 259 11.11 -22.61 -11.63
CA TYR A 259 10.61 -23.27 -12.83
C TYR A 259 9.18 -23.80 -12.69
N LEU A 260 8.43 -23.34 -11.68
CA LEU A 260 7.06 -23.80 -11.44
C LEU A 260 6.14 -23.64 -12.66
N PRO A 261 6.19 -22.53 -13.43
CA PRO A 261 5.38 -22.40 -14.65
C PRO A 261 5.70 -23.47 -15.70
N SER A 262 6.98 -23.84 -15.85
CA SER A 262 7.39 -24.89 -16.77
C SER A 262 6.98 -26.28 -16.26
N LEU A 263 7.18 -26.55 -14.96
CA LEU A 263 6.77 -27.79 -14.33
C LEU A 263 5.26 -28.01 -14.41
N HIS A 264 4.45 -26.96 -14.24
CA HIS A 264 2.99 -27.06 -14.36
C HIS A 264 2.54 -27.62 -15.71
N SER A 265 3.21 -27.24 -16.81
CA SER A 265 2.87 -27.72 -18.16
C SER A 265 3.38 -29.14 -18.47
N ARG A 266 4.31 -29.68 -17.67
CA ARG A 266 5.07 -30.91 -17.98
C ARG A 266 4.89 -32.02 -16.96
N CYS A 267 4.54 -31.69 -15.73
CA CYS A 267 4.31 -32.63 -14.65
C CYS A 267 2.84 -33.02 -14.58
N THR A 268 2.58 -34.25 -14.14
CA THR A 268 1.24 -34.64 -13.71
C THR A 268 0.87 -33.89 -12.43
N GLU A 269 -0.43 -33.72 -12.16
CA GLU A 269 -0.93 -33.08 -10.93
C GLU A 269 -0.34 -33.72 -9.66
N ARG A 270 -0.14 -35.05 -9.66
CA ARG A 270 0.49 -35.77 -8.53
C ARG A 270 1.96 -35.39 -8.33
N GLN A 271 2.73 -35.29 -9.40
CA GLN A 271 4.13 -34.86 -9.34
C GLN A 271 4.22 -33.42 -8.87
N LEU A 272 3.35 -32.56 -9.37
CA LEU A 272 3.27 -31.16 -8.97
C LEU A 272 2.88 -31.01 -7.50
N GLN A 273 1.89 -31.77 -7.03
CA GLN A 273 1.51 -31.84 -5.62
C GLN A 273 2.70 -32.25 -4.74
N ALA A 274 3.44 -33.29 -5.12
CA ALA A 274 4.60 -33.75 -4.34
C ALA A 274 5.76 -32.72 -4.35
N ALA A 275 5.97 -32.01 -5.46
CA ALA A 275 6.92 -30.91 -5.55
C ALA A 275 6.54 -29.75 -4.61
N LEU A 276 5.27 -29.35 -4.60
CA LEU A 276 4.75 -28.30 -3.72
C LEU A 276 4.76 -28.73 -2.25
N ASP A 277 4.39 -29.98 -1.94
CA ASP A 277 4.52 -30.56 -0.60
C ASP A 277 5.97 -30.47 -0.11
N PHE A 278 6.94 -30.76 -0.99
CA PHE A 278 8.36 -30.63 -0.67
C PHE A 278 8.77 -29.18 -0.37
N VAL A 279 8.41 -28.23 -1.25
CA VAL A 279 8.72 -26.80 -1.06
C VAL A 279 8.13 -26.27 0.24
N LEU A 280 6.86 -26.58 0.52
CA LEU A 280 6.15 -26.09 1.70
C LEU A 280 6.66 -26.75 2.99
N ARG A 281 6.96 -28.05 2.96
CA ARG A 281 7.57 -28.74 4.11
C ARG A 281 8.98 -28.23 4.39
N HIS A 282 9.80 -28.00 3.36
CA HIS A 282 11.13 -27.40 3.52
C HIS A 282 11.06 -25.95 4.04
N GLY A 283 10.15 -25.15 3.49
CA GLY A 283 9.87 -23.79 3.98
C GLY A 283 9.42 -23.81 5.45
N PHE A 284 8.61 -24.79 5.83
CA PHE A 284 8.20 -24.98 7.22
C PHE A 284 9.36 -25.38 8.14
N GLU A 285 10.16 -26.38 7.76
CA GLU A 285 11.36 -26.83 8.49
C GLU A 285 12.37 -25.69 8.70
N THR A 286 12.49 -24.79 7.71
CA THR A 286 13.42 -23.63 7.73
C THR A 286 12.80 -22.34 8.28
N LYS A 287 11.56 -22.38 8.80
CA LYS A 287 10.80 -21.20 9.29
C LYS A 287 10.60 -20.09 8.25
N ASN A 288 10.60 -20.44 6.97
CA ASN A 288 10.45 -19.55 5.82
C ASN A 288 9.21 -19.87 4.97
N VAL A 289 8.18 -20.54 5.52
CA VAL A 289 7.01 -20.99 4.73
C VAL A 289 6.23 -19.83 4.11
N SER A 290 6.05 -18.70 4.81
CA SER A 290 5.38 -17.52 4.23
C SER A 290 6.17 -16.94 3.04
N CYS A 291 7.50 -16.97 3.07
CA CYS A 291 8.35 -16.57 1.95
C CYS A 291 8.23 -17.55 0.77
N ALA A 292 8.23 -18.87 1.05
CA ALA A 292 8.01 -19.88 0.03
C ALA A 292 6.64 -19.75 -0.65
N VAL A 293 5.59 -19.42 0.13
CA VAL A 293 4.23 -19.21 -0.37
C VAL A 293 4.12 -17.90 -1.15
N GLY A 294 4.77 -16.82 -0.69
CA GLY A 294 4.88 -15.57 -1.45
C GLY A 294 5.50 -15.80 -2.83
N LYS A 295 6.66 -16.46 -2.88
CA LYS A 295 7.30 -16.87 -4.15
C LYS A 295 6.38 -17.74 -5.01
N LEU A 296 5.67 -18.69 -4.41
CA LEU A 296 4.74 -19.57 -5.11
C LEU A 296 3.59 -18.77 -5.74
N ILE A 297 3.02 -17.80 -5.03
CA ILE A 297 1.97 -16.91 -5.55
C ILE A 297 2.51 -16.03 -6.67
N ASP A 298 3.70 -15.44 -6.51
CA ASP A 298 4.34 -14.64 -7.56
C ASP A 298 4.56 -15.46 -8.84
N CYS A 299 5.00 -16.72 -8.69
CA CYS A 299 5.17 -17.66 -9.80
C CYS A 299 3.82 -18.08 -10.42
N ALA A 300 2.80 -18.34 -9.60
CA ALA A 300 1.47 -18.72 -10.06
C ALA A 300 0.78 -17.58 -10.82
N GLY A 301 0.94 -16.33 -10.36
CA GLY A 301 0.38 -15.14 -11.02
C GLY A 301 0.96 -14.88 -12.41
N ALA A 302 2.12 -15.47 -12.75
CA ALA A 302 2.67 -15.44 -14.11
C ALA A 302 2.02 -16.48 -15.06
N MET A 303 1.16 -17.36 -14.55
CA MET A 303 0.53 -18.44 -15.31
C MET A 303 -0.88 -18.07 -15.74
N ALA A 304 -1.35 -18.64 -16.87
CA ALA A 304 -2.69 -18.38 -17.39
C ALA A 304 -3.82 -18.99 -16.54
N ASP A 305 -3.51 -20.04 -15.78
CA ASP A 305 -4.40 -20.68 -14.80
C ASP A 305 -3.63 -20.92 -13.51
N ASP A 306 -3.69 -19.95 -12.60
CA ASP A 306 -3.06 -19.99 -11.29
C ASP A 306 -3.86 -20.84 -10.28
N THR A 307 -5.08 -21.23 -10.65
CA THR A 307 -6.04 -21.88 -9.75
C THR A 307 -5.54 -23.23 -9.27
N LEU A 308 -5.03 -24.07 -10.19
CA LEU A 308 -4.55 -25.41 -9.83
C LEU A 308 -3.37 -25.34 -8.85
N ILE A 309 -2.38 -24.48 -9.11
CA ILE A 309 -1.21 -24.32 -8.23
C ILE A 309 -1.63 -23.85 -6.84
N CYS A 310 -2.53 -22.87 -6.77
CA CYS A 310 -3.04 -22.38 -5.49
C CYS A 310 -3.82 -23.45 -4.73
N GLN A 311 -4.62 -24.27 -5.42
CA GLN A 311 -5.34 -25.41 -4.84
C GLN A 311 -4.39 -26.44 -4.25
N LEU A 312 -3.41 -26.90 -5.04
CA LEU A 312 -2.42 -27.89 -4.59
C LEU A 312 -1.62 -27.36 -3.39
N ALA A 313 -1.23 -26.09 -3.42
CA ALA A 313 -0.55 -25.44 -2.29
C ALA A 313 -1.45 -25.36 -1.05
N ALA A 314 -2.74 -25.03 -1.20
CA ALA A 314 -3.70 -25.02 -0.11
C ALA A 314 -3.87 -26.42 0.51
N ASP A 315 -4.01 -27.45 -0.31
CA ASP A 315 -4.13 -28.85 0.11
C ASP A 315 -2.87 -29.32 0.86
N SER A 316 -1.68 -28.94 0.37
CA SER A 316 -0.40 -29.18 1.04
C SER A 316 -0.35 -28.55 2.43
N ILE A 317 -0.72 -27.26 2.53
CA ILE A 317 -0.71 -26.53 3.78
C ILE A 317 -1.67 -27.15 4.78
N ILE A 318 -2.90 -27.46 4.36
CA ILE A 318 -3.91 -28.12 5.20
C ILE A 318 -3.37 -29.45 5.75
N ARG A 319 -2.72 -30.25 4.89
CA ARG A 319 -2.13 -31.54 5.29
C ARG A 319 -1.02 -31.35 6.33
N LEU A 320 -0.10 -30.41 6.11
CA LEU A 320 0.96 -30.11 7.07
C LEU A 320 0.38 -29.65 8.42
N ILE A 321 -0.68 -28.85 8.41
CA ILE A 321 -1.35 -28.43 9.65
C ILE A 321 -1.97 -29.62 10.36
N LEU A 322 -2.67 -30.50 9.65
CA LEU A 322 -3.27 -31.71 10.21
C LEU A 322 -2.20 -32.67 10.77
N GLU A 323 -1.05 -32.79 10.12
CA GLU A 323 0.12 -33.54 10.63
C GLU A 323 0.59 -32.96 11.98
N GLN A 324 0.77 -31.63 12.09
CA GLN A 324 1.18 -30.99 13.35
C GLN A 324 0.14 -31.15 14.46
N LEU A 325 -1.14 -31.01 14.12
CA LEU A 325 -2.25 -31.21 15.07
C LEU A 325 -2.29 -32.66 15.56
N SER A 326 -2.10 -33.64 14.66
CA SER A 326 -2.06 -35.06 15.01
C SER A 326 -0.88 -35.41 15.92
N ALA A 327 0.31 -34.89 15.62
CA ALA A 327 1.51 -35.12 16.42
C ALA A 327 1.36 -34.57 17.85
N SER A 328 0.60 -33.50 18.01
CA SER A 328 0.34 -32.88 19.32
C SER A 328 -0.76 -33.56 20.14
N THR A 329 -1.64 -34.34 19.49
CA THR A 329 -2.80 -34.97 20.11
C THR A 329 -2.58 -36.48 20.22
N SER A 330 -1.95 -36.91 21.32
CA SER A 330 -1.77 -38.33 21.65
C SER A 330 -3.13 -39.04 21.69
N GLY A 331 -3.51 -39.73 20.62
CA GLY A 331 -4.79 -40.43 20.48
C GLY A 331 -5.59 -40.11 19.20
N CYS A 332 -5.16 -39.16 18.36
CA CYS A 332 -5.80 -38.92 17.07
C CYS A 332 -4.98 -39.53 15.94
N SER A 333 -5.18 -40.83 15.69
CA SER A 333 -4.70 -41.47 14.46
C SER A 333 -5.45 -40.86 13.26
N LEU A 334 -4.80 -39.96 12.52
CA LEU A 334 -5.27 -39.57 11.19
C LEU A 334 -4.83 -40.65 10.20
N SER A 335 -5.66 -41.67 9.97
CA SER A 335 -5.49 -42.66 8.89
C SER A 335 -5.48 -42.01 7.48
N ILE A 336 -5.85 -40.74 7.39
CA ILE A 336 -5.99 -39.96 6.15
C ILE A 336 -4.66 -39.67 5.47
N VAL A 337 -3.56 -39.64 6.23
CA VAL A 337 -2.21 -39.49 5.65
C VAL A 337 -1.80 -40.74 4.86
N GLN A 338 -2.43 -41.90 5.08
CA GLN A 338 -2.05 -43.16 4.44
C GLN A 338 -2.86 -43.53 3.19
N HIS A 339 -3.97 -42.85 2.86
CA HIS A 339 -4.86 -43.25 1.75
C HIS A 339 -4.61 -42.56 0.39
N GLN A 340 -3.47 -41.88 0.20
CA GLN A 340 -3.22 -41.04 -0.98
C GLN A 340 -2.67 -41.75 -2.25
N GLN A 341 -2.57 -43.10 -2.28
CA GLN A 341 -2.09 -43.83 -3.47
C GLN A 341 -3.19 -44.28 -4.46
N ALA A 342 -4.46 -43.93 -4.25
CA ALA A 342 -5.57 -44.45 -5.08
C ALA A 342 -5.78 -43.69 -6.42
N PRO A 343 -6.20 -44.37 -7.52
CA PRO A 343 -6.40 -43.82 -8.87
C PRO A 343 -7.56 -42.80 -9.01
N GLU A 344 -7.57 -42.01 -10.08
CA GLU A 344 -8.37 -40.77 -10.32
C GLU A 344 -9.86 -40.77 -9.94
N LYS A 345 -10.58 -41.91 -9.97
CA LYS A 345 -11.95 -42.01 -9.41
C LYS A 345 -11.99 -41.79 -7.89
N ALA A 346 -10.83 -41.69 -7.24
CA ALA A 346 -10.65 -41.39 -5.83
C ALA A 346 -10.51 -39.88 -5.53
N LYS A 347 -10.38 -38.96 -6.50
CA LYS A 347 -10.21 -37.52 -6.16
C LYS A 347 -11.43 -36.94 -5.42
N GLN A 348 -12.64 -37.29 -5.87
CA GLN A 348 -13.87 -36.91 -5.20
C GLN A 348 -13.96 -37.54 -3.80
N ARG A 349 -13.52 -38.80 -3.66
CA ARG A 349 -13.42 -39.48 -2.36
C ARG A 349 -12.37 -38.87 -1.43
N ILE A 350 -11.21 -38.45 -1.93
CA ILE A 350 -10.13 -37.83 -1.12
C ILE A 350 -10.59 -36.47 -0.59
N SER A 351 -11.28 -35.67 -1.41
CA SER A 351 -11.88 -34.41 -0.96
C SER A 351 -12.96 -34.65 0.12
N GLU A 352 -13.78 -35.68 -0.05
CA GLU A 352 -14.79 -36.10 0.93
C GLU A 352 -14.15 -36.65 2.23
N ASP A 353 -13.13 -37.49 2.13
CA ASP A 353 -12.40 -38.07 3.26
C ASP A 353 -11.67 -36.98 4.05
N LEU A 354 -10.98 -36.07 3.38
CA LEU A 354 -10.28 -34.95 4.01
C LEU A 354 -11.28 -33.98 4.65
N SER A 355 -12.42 -33.72 4.01
CA SER A 355 -13.51 -32.95 4.60
C SER A 355 -14.08 -33.64 5.85
N SER A 356 -14.38 -34.94 5.78
CA SER A 356 -14.85 -35.77 6.90
C SER A 356 -13.86 -35.73 8.07
N SER A 357 -12.56 -35.72 7.76
CA SER A 357 -11.48 -35.64 8.74
C SER A 357 -11.46 -34.30 9.45
N ILE A 358 -11.54 -33.21 8.68
CA ILE A 358 -11.63 -31.86 9.22
C ILE A 358 -12.89 -31.75 10.08
N TYR A 359 -14.04 -32.24 9.61
CA TYR A 359 -15.28 -32.25 10.39
C TYR A 359 -15.16 -33.05 11.68
N SER A 360 -14.54 -34.23 11.65
CA SER A 360 -14.33 -35.05 12.85
C SER A 360 -13.39 -34.39 13.86
N PHE A 361 -12.35 -33.72 13.37
CA PHE A 361 -11.40 -33.00 14.21
C PHE A 361 -12.04 -31.73 14.80
N LEU A 362 -12.79 -31.00 13.98
CA LEU A 362 -13.61 -29.86 14.40
C LEU A 362 -14.60 -30.30 15.48
N ASP A 363 -15.46 -31.29 15.23
CA ASP A 363 -16.43 -31.78 16.22
C ASP A 363 -15.77 -32.15 17.56
N ARG A 364 -14.64 -32.87 17.53
CA ARG A 364 -13.86 -33.18 18.73
C ARG A 364 -13.29 -31.94 19.41
N SER A 365 -12.74 -31.01 18.65
CA SER A 365 -12.14 -29.76 19.13
C SER A 365 -13.19 -28.86 19.78
N LEU A 366 -14.34 -28.71 19.13
CA LEU A 366 -15.50 -27.97 19.62
C LEU A 366 -16.03 -28.58 20.93
N LYS A 367 -16.17 -29.92 20.99
CA LYS A 367 -16.66 -30.63 22.18
C LYS A 367 -15.70 -30.57 23.38
N LYS A 368 -14.38 -30.61 23.15
CA LYS A 368 -13.42 -30.77 24.26
C LYS A 368 -13.15 -29.49 25.06
N LYS A 369 -13.58 -28.30 24.62
CA LYS A 369 -13.24 -26.98 25.21
C LYS A 369 -11.75 -26.82 25.59
N SER A 370 -10.87 -27.68 25.07
CA SER A 370 -9.48 -27.74 25.50
C SER A 370 -8.74 -26.62 24.78
N ALA A 371 -8.15 -25.71 25.54
CA ALA A 371 -7.20 -24.76 24.99
C ALA A 371 -6.10 -25.55 24.26
N PHE A 372 -5.92 -25.30 22.96
CA PHE A 372 -4.77 -25.83 22.25
C PHE A 372 -3.51 -25.37 22.98
N LYS A 373 -2.59 -26.31 23.23
CA LYS A 373 -1.32 -25.98 23.86
C LYS A 373 -0.63 -24.89 23.04
N THR A 374 -0.05 -23.88 23.69
CA THR A 374 0.64 -22.75 23.05
C THR A 374 1.64 -23.21 21.98
N ASN A 375 2.31 -24.34 22.20
CA ASN A 375 3.27 -24.94 21.27
C ASN A 375 2.65 -25.33 19.92
N VAL A 376 1.40 -25.82 19.91
CA VAL A 376 0.69 -26.20 18.68
C VAL A 376 0.34 -24.95 17.89
N ARG A 377 -0.15 -23.91 18.57
CA ARG A 377 -0.46 -22.63 17.94
C ARG A 377 0.77 -22.03 17.26
N GLN A 378 1.90 -21.95 17.97
CA GLN A 378 3.16 -21.43 17.40
C GLN A 378 3.68 -22.26 16.22
N ALA A 379 3.50 -23.59 16.25
CA ALA A 379 3.90 -24.46 15.15
C ALA A 379 3.00 -24.27 13.91
N VAL A 380 1.72 -23.98 14.09
CA VAL A 380 0.74 -23.91 12.98
C VAL A 380 0.57 -22.49 12.42
N GLU A 381 0.94 -21.46 13.18
CA GLU A 381 0.76 -20.04 12.84
C GLU A 381 1.32 -19.67 11.45
N PRO A 382 2.58 -20.02 11.08
CA PRO A 382 3.12 -19.65 9.77
C PRO A 382 2.40 -20.33 8.60
N LEU A 383 1.85 -21.53 8.84
CA LEU A 383 1.09 -22.29 7.83
C LEU A 383 -0.29 -21.66 7.59
N VAL A 384 -0.97 -21.23 8.66
CA VAL A 384 -2.28 -20.55 8.52
C VAL A 384 -2.13 -19.18 7.88
N ASP A 385 -1.10 -18.42 8.26
CA ASP A 385 -0.78 -17.14 7.62
C ASP A 385 -0.56 -17.33 6.11
N ALA A 386 0.26 -18.31 5.73
CA ALA A 386 0.47 -18.69 4.33
C ALA A 386 -0.83 -19.08 3.60
N PHE A 387 -1.67 -19.94 4.20
CA PHE A 387 -2.95 -20.36 3.61
C PHE A 387 -3.86 -19.15 3.34
N CYS A 388 -3.90 -18.20 4.27
CA CYS A 388 -4.75 -17.03 4.16
C CYS A 388 -4.35 -16.10 3.01
N ILE A 389 -3.09 -16.08 2.58
CA ILE A 389 -2.58 -15.24 1.48
C ILE A 389 -2.92 -15.83 0.10
N LEU A 390 -3.12 -17.15 -0.02
CA LEU A 390 -3.38 -17.82 -1.32
C LEU A 390 -4.64 -17.29 -2.04
N PRO A 391 -4.62 -16.94 -3.34
CA PRO A 391 -5.76 -16.38 -4.06
C PRO A 391 -6.82 -17.42 -4.46
N LEU A 392 -7.41 -18.11 -3.49
CA LEU A 392 -8.41 -19.19 -3.68
C LEU A 392 -9.83 -18.68 -4.04
N ARG A 393 -9.97 -17.60 -4.83
CA ARG A 393 -11.30 -17.06 -5.19
C ARG A 393 -11.87 -17.72 -6.44
N SER A 394 -11.03 -18.26 -7.32
CA SER A 394 -11.40 -18.93 -8.57
C SER A 394 -11.69 -20.42 -8.41
N THR A 395 -11.49 -20.99 -7.23
CA THR A 395 -11.83 -22.38 -6.93
C THR A 395 -13.34 -22.61 -7.06
N ALA A 396 -13.74 -23.45 -8.01
CA ALA A 396 -15.13 -23.85 -8.19
C ALA A 396 -15.43 -25.20 -7.53
N GLY A 397 -16.67 -25.40 -7.07
CA GLY A 397 -17.22 -26.70 -6.71
C GLY A 397 -16.76 -27.26 -5.36
N SER A 398 -16.51 -28.59 -5.31
CA SER A 398 -16.28 -29.33 -4.07
C SER A 398 -15.09 -28.85 -3.23
N SER A 399 -14.06 -28.29 -3.87
CA SER A 399 -12.87 -27.78 -3.18
C SER A 399 -13.17 -26.58 -2.27
N VAL A 400 -14.18 -25.76 -2.61
CA VAL A 400 -14.58 -24.62 -1.77
C VAL A 400 -15.06 -25.08 -0.40
N ARG A 401 -15.84 -26.16 -0.34
CA ARG A 401 -16.33 -26.73 0.93
C ARG A 401 -15.19 -27.22 1.79
N HIS A 402 -14.20 -27.84 1.16
CA HIS A 402 -13.00 -28.32 1.83
C HIS A 402 -12.19 -27.16 2.44
N TYR A 403 -11.94 -26.09 1.67
CA TYR A 403 -11.23 -24.92 2.15
C TYR A 403 -12.02 -24.12 3.18
N LEU A 404 -13.34 -24.07 3.06
CA LEU A 404 -14.21 -23.47 4.07
C LEU A 404 -14.09 -24.22 5.39
N ALA A 405 -14.19 -25.55 5.39
CA ALA A 405 -14.03 -26.36 6.60
C ALA A 405 -12.65 -26.19 7.23
N ALA A 406 -11.58 -26.15 6.42
CA ALA A 406 -10.23 -25.86 6.90
C ALA A 406 -10.14 -24.46 7.53
N THR A 407 -10.74 -23.45 6.91
CA THR A 407 -10.73 -22.07 7.43
C THR A 407 -11.50 -21.96 8.75
N VAL A 408 -12.63 -22.66 8.89
CA VAL A 408 -13.38 -22.79 10.15
C VAL A 408 -12.49 -23.40 11.25
N LEU A 409 -11.74 -24.45 10.91
CA LEU A 409 -10.77 -25.06 11.83
C LEU A 409 -9.70 -24.07 12.26
N PHE A 410 -9.11 -23.32 11.32
CA PHE A 410 -8.07 -22.34 11.61
C PHE A 410 -8.61 -21.21 12.47
N ALA A 411 -9.77 -20.66 12.13
CA ALA A 411 -10.42 -19.63 12.95
C ALA A 411 -10.70 -20.13 14.37
N ASN A 412 -11.09 -21.39 14.58
CA ASN A 412 -11.29 -21.94 15.92
C ASN A 412 -9.96 -22.11 16.69
N ILE A 413 -8.88 -22.53 16.03
CA ILE A 413 -7.54 -22.62 16.63
C ILE A 413 -7.05 -21.23 17.07
N PHE A 414 -7.28 -20.22 16.23
CA PHE A 414 -6.79 -18.86 16.42
C PHE A 414 -7.83 -17.89 16.99
N LYS A 415 -8.94 -18.35 17.57
CA LYS A 415 -10.03 -17.47 18.06
C LYS A 415 -9.66 -16.43 19.13
N SER A 416 -8.49 -16.57 19.76
CA SER A 416 -7.92 -15.60 20.71
C SER A 416 -6.81 -14.74 20.10
N ASP A 417 -6.57 -14.87 18.80
CA ASP A 417 -5.54 -14.15 18.05
C ASP A 417 -6.14 -12.93 17.36
N GLY A 418 -5.68 -11.73 17.73
CA GLY A 418 -6.14 -10.49 17.09
C GLY A 418 -5.72 -10.35 15.62
N LYS A 419 -4.74 -11.11 15.13
CA LYS A 419 -4.28 -10.99 13.75
C LYS A 419 -4.92 -12.06 12.85
N LEU A 420 -4.77 -13.33 13.21
CA LEU A 420 -5.16 -14.44 12.33
C LEU A 420 -6.66 -14.73 12.33
N PHE A 421 -7.35 -14.56 13.47
CA PHE A 421 -8.80 -14.78 13.52
C PHE A 421 -9.56 -13.94 12.50
N PRO A 422 -9.42 -12.59 12.45
CA PRO A 422 -10.09 -11.79 11.43
C PRO A 422 -9.76 -12.20 10.00
N VAL A 423 -8.49 -12.56 9.74
CA VAL A 423 -8.06 -12.99 8.41
C VAL A 423 -8.76 -14.28 8.00
N CYS A 424 -8.89 -15.26 8.91
CA CYS A 424 -9.66 -16.47 8.66
C CYS A 424 -11.15 -16.16 8.43
N ILE A 425 -11.78 -15.29 9.22
CA ILE A 425 -13.20 -14.92 9.03
C ILE A 425 -13.42 -14.27 7.65
N ARG A 426 -12.56 -13.33 7.24
CA ARG A 426 -12.64 -12.73 5.89
C ARG A 426 -12.44 -13.75 4.78
N LYS A 427 -11.56 -14.73 5.00
CA LYS A 427 -11.35 -15.83 4.06
C LYS A 427 -12.59 -16.73 3.97
N MET A 428 -13.25 -17.03 5.09
CA MET A 428 -14.53 -17.75 5.09
C MET A 428 -15.61 -17.00 4.30
N ILE A 429 -15.73 -15.68 4.51
CA ILE A 429 -16.65 -14.82 3.73
C ILE A 429 -16.37 -14.94 2.24
N ALA A 430 -15.09 -14.87 1.84
CA ALA A 430 -14.70 -14.98 0.44
C ALA A 430 -15.12 -16.33 -0.18
N PHE A 431 -14.89 -17.45 0.53
CA PHE A 431 -15.33 -18.77 0.08
C PHE A 431 -16.84 -18.92 0.02
N ALA A 432 -17.56 -18.36 1.00
CA ALA A 432 -19.01 -18.43 1.04
C ALA A 432 -19.66 -17.64 -0.10
N ARG A 433 -19.03 -16.53 -0.54
CA ARG A 433 -19.50 -15.72 -1.68
C ARG A 433 -19.16 -16.31 -3.04
N SER A 434 -18.05 -17.06 -3.17
CA SER A 434 -17.68 -17.66 -4.45
C SER A 434 -18.60 -18.78 -4.91
N ASP A 435 -19.46 -19.29 -4.01
CA ASP A 435 -20.28 -20.48 -4.25
C ASP A 435 -21.76 -20.23 -3.95
N GLU A 436 -22.38 -19.32 -4.72
CA GLU A 436 -23.80 -18.93 -4.56
C GLU A 436 -24.78 -20.13 -4.67
N ASN A 437 -24.34 -21.27 -5.23
CA ASN A 437 -25.19 -22.45 -5.47
C ASN A 437 -24.91 -23.63 -4.53
N THR A 438 -23.92 -23.55 -3.64
CA THR A 438 -23.64 -24.68 -2.73
C THR A 438 -24.61 -24.70 -1.56
N ILE A 439 -25.59 -25.58 -1.69
CA ILE A 439 -26.37 -26.07 -0.56
C ILE A 439 -25.40 -26.82 0.37
N LEU A 440 -25.12 -26.24 1.54
CA LEU A 440 -24.37 -26.93 2.60
C LEU A 440 -25.14 -28.19 3.01
N SER A 441 -24.40 -29.28 3.28
CA SER A 441 -25.03 -30.47 3.85
C SER A 441 -25.53 -30.15 5.26
N PRO A 442 -26.61 -30.80 5.76
CA PRO A 442 -27.12 -30.55 7.11
C PRO A 442 -26.06 -30.67 8.22
N ALA A 443 -25.09 -31.57 8.05
CA ALA A 443 -23.96 -31.73 8.98
C ALA A 443 -22.95 -30.58 8.92
N ALA A 444 -22.68 -30.02 7.72
CA ALA A 444 -21.84 -28.84 7.58
C ALA A 444 -22.54 -27.61 8.16
N SER A 445 -23.85 -27.49 7.95
CA SER A 445 -24.70 -26.44 8.52
C SER A 445 -24.64 -26.41 10.05
N SER A 446 -24.89 -27.55 10.72
CA SER A 446 -24.87 -27.61 12.19
C SER A 446 -23.48 -27.33 12.77
N LEU A 447 -22.42 -27.74 12.07
CA LEU A 447 -21.05 -27.46 12.48
C LEU A 447 -20.70 -25.98 12.31
N ILE A 448 -21.13 -25.35 11.22
CA ILE A 448 -20.96 -23.92 11.01
C ILE A 448 -21.74 -23.12 12.06
N GLU A 449 -22.97 -23.50 12.39
CA GLU A 449 -23.73 -22.88 13.50
C GLU A 449 -22.98 -22.99 14.83
N ALA A 450 -22.53 -24.18 15.20
CA ALA A 450 -21.77 -24.39 16.44
C ALA A 450 -20.46 -23.59 16.46
N PHE A 451 -19.77 -23.50 15.33
CA PHE A 451 -18.56 -22.70 15.19
C PHE A 451 -18.83 -21.21 15.32
N LEU A 452 -19.88 -20.73 14.64
CA LEU A 452 -20.29 -19.35 14.69
C LEU A 452 -20.63 -18.96 16.15
N ASP A 453 -21.35 -19.80 16.91
CA ASP A 453 -21.60 -19.54 18.34
C ASP A 453 -20.30 -19.36 19.14
N ILE A 454 -19.27 -20.15 18.82
CA ILE A 454 -17.94 -19.99 19.41
C ILE A 454 -17.26 -18.69 18.96
N CYS A 455 -17.49 -18.23 17.74
CA CYS A 455 -17.00 -16.92 17.30
C CYS A 455 -17.62 -15.78 18.11
N LEU A 456 -18.91 -15.85 18.47
CA LEU A 456 -19.53 -14.82 19.33
C LEU A 456 -18.93 -14.85 20.72
N ASP A 457 -18.70 -16.03 21.27
CA ASP A 457 -18.05 -16.17 22.58
C ASP A 457 -16.60 -15.67 22.55
N ALA A 458 -15.91 -15.86 21.42
CA ALA A 458 -14.55 -15.37 21.23
C ALA A 458 -14.48 -13.84 21.11
N LEU A 459 -15.47 -13.20 20.49
CA LEU A 459 -15.54 -11.73 20.37
C LEU A 459 -15.54 -11.03 21.74
N GLU A 460 -16.13 -11.63 22.77
CA GLU A 460 -16.09 -11.07 24.14
C GLU A 460 -14.68 -10.98 24.72
N GLY A 461 -13.75 -11.84 24.27
CA GLY A 461 -12.38 -11.89 24.76
C GLY A 461 -11.35 -11.17 23.89
N LEU A 462 -11.75 -10.62 22.74
CA LEU A 462 -10.84 -10.00 21.78
C LEU A 462 -10.76 -8.49 21.99
N SER A 463 -9.53 -7.96 22.10
CA SER A 463 -9.30 -6.51 22.20
C SER A 463 -9.67 -5.73 20.93
N ILE A 464 -9.82 -6.42 19.81
CA ILE A 464 -10.16 -5.85 18.50
C ILE A 464 -11.58 -6.23 18.04
N ALA A 465 -12.46 -6.62 18.96
CA ALA A 465 -13.82 -7.04 18.62
C ALA A 465 -14.59 -5.97 17.82
N ALA A 466 -14.37 -4.69 18.12
CA ALA A 466 -14.94 -3.54 17.40
C ALA A 466 -14.59 -3.51 15.89
N GLU A 467 -13.46 -4.08 15.50
CA GLU A 467 -13.02 -4.13 14.10
C GLU A 467 -13.57 -5.37 13.38
N ILE A 468 -13.65 -6.52 14.06
CA ILE A 468 -13.97 -7.81 13.43
C ILE A 468 -15.45 -8.17 13.47
N TRP A 469 -16.25 -7.61 14.39
CA TRP A 469 -17.65 -8.04 14.54
C TRP A 469 -18.44 -7.93 13.23
N ARG A 470 -18.10 -6.98 12.34
CA ARG A 470 -18.71 -6.84 11.01
C ARG A 470 -18.38 -8.02 10.10
N ASP A 471 -17.15 -8.50 10.15
CA ASP A 471 -16.71 -9.68 9.42
C ASP A 471 -17.43 -10.92 9.99
N VAL A 472 -17.54 -11.05 11.31
CA VAL A 472 -18.29 -12.16 11.93
C VAL A 472 -19.77 -12.09 11.56
N ALA A 473 -20.40 -10.92 11.66
CA ALA A 473 -21.78 -10.69 11.25
C ALA A 473 -21.97 -11.01 9.77
N THR A 474 -21.06 -10.59 8.89
CA THR A 474 -21.12 -10.89 7.46
C THR A 474 -20.92 -12.37 7.17
N ALA A 475 -20.03 -13.07 7.87
CA ALA A 475 -19.89 -14.52 7.74
C ALA A 475 -21.20 -15.21 8.15
N TRP A 476 -21.74 -14.83 9.31
CA TRP A 476 -22.98 -15.38 9.84
C TRP A 476 -24.17 -15.20 8.91
N SER A 477 -24.32 -13.98 8.45
CA SER A 477 -25.26 -13.53 7.44
C SER A 477 -25.29 -14.45 6.22
N ILE A 478 -24.13 -14.79 5.67
CA ILE A 478 -24.05 -15.67 4.49
C ILE A 478 -24.48 -17.09 4.86
N PHE A 479 -23.98 -17.63 5.97
CA PHE A 479 -24.25 -19.01 6.34
C PHE A 479 -25.68 -19.24 6.86
N ALA A 480 -26.24 -18.35 7.67
CA ALA A 480 -27.57 -18.51 8.25
C ALA A 480 -28.67 -18.62 7.19
N VAL A 481 -28.57 -17.85 6.10
CA VAL A 481 -29.51 -17.94 4.98
C VAL A 481 -29.44 -19.30 4.30
N SER A 482 -28.22 -19.82 4.06
CA SER A 482 -28.01 -21.12 3.40
C SER A 482 -28.54 -22.30 4.22
N ILE A 483 -28.58 -22.17 5.56
CA ILE A 483 -28.97 -23.27 6.45
C ILE A 483 -30.49 -23.44 6.53
N LYS A 484 -31.23 -22.32 6.57
CA LYS A 484 -32.69 -22.34 6.81
C LYS A 484 -33.57 -22.22 5.56
N GLY A 485 -33.00 -21.87 4.40
CA GLY A 485 -33.75 -21.57 3.18
C GLY A 485 -34.43 -22.74 2.45
N LYS A 486 -34.78 -23.85 3.11
CA LYS A 486 -35.34 -25.04 2.42
C LYS A 486 -36.86 -25.14 2.40
N ASP A 487 -37.57 -24.50 3.32
CA ASP A 487 -39.03 -24.49 3.26
C ASP A 487 -39.50 -23.23 2.54
N VAL A 488 -39.64 -23.34 1.22
CA VAL A 488 -40.01 -22.23 0.35
C VAL A 488 -41.39 -21.69 0.73
N ASP A 489 -42.24 -22.44 1.43
CA ASP A 489 -43.61 -22.03 1.72
C ASP A 489 -43.79 -21.31 3.08
N ASP A 490 -42.75 -21.21 3.91
CA ASP A 490 -42.83 -20.49 5.18
C ASP A 490 -42.56 -18.99 5.01
N ILE A 491 -43.63 -18.19 5.07
CA ILE A 491 -43.61 -16.74 4.88
C ILE A 491 -42.67 -16.00 5.88
N PRO A 492 -42.64 -16.35 7.19
CA PRO A 492 -41.64 -15.85 8.13
C PRO A 492 -40.20 -16.01 7.64
N HIS A 493 -39.82 -17.19 7.16
CA HIS A 493 -38.50 -17.44 6.58
C HIS A 493 -38.24 -16.65 5.29
N ARG A 494 -39.27 -16.35 4.48
CA ARG A 494 -39.11 -15.49 3.28
C ARG A 494 -38.83 -14.03 3.61
N LEU A 495 -39.44 -13.51 4.67
CA LEU A 495 -39.38 -12.09 5.07
C LEU A 495 -38.19 -11.78 5.99
N CYS A 496 -37.91 -12.69 6.92
CA CYS A 496 -36.83 -12.55 7.90
C CYS A 496 -36.22 -13.94 8.21
N PRO A 497 -35.30 -14.45 7.38
CA PRO A 497 -34.73 -15.80 7.51
C PRO A 497 -34.05 -16.07 8.86
N VAL A 498 -33.68 -15.01 9.57
CA VAL A 498 -32.86 -15.05 10.79
C VAL A 498 -33.73 -14.89 12.05
N LEU A 499 -35.06 -14.83 11.94
CA LEU A 499 -35.92 -14.52 13.08
C LEU A 499 -35.84 -15.54 14.22
N ASP A 500 -35.89 -16.85 13.95
CA ASP A 500 -35.79 -17.85 15.02
C ASP A 500 -34.39 -17.95 15.63
N PHE A 501 -33.38 -17.42 14.95
CA PHE A 501 -32.04 -17.33 15.56
C PHE A 501 -32.00 -16.33 16.73
N MET A 502 -32.95 -15.40 16.76
CA MET A 502 -33.06 -14.40 17.82
C MET A 502 -33.83 -14.91 19.05
N GLU A 503 -34.48 -16.07 19.00
CA GLU A 503 -35.38 -16.55 20.07
C GLU A 503 -34.64 -17.14 21.29
N SER A 504 -33.32 -17.24 21.27
CA SER A 504 -32.57 -17.61 22.48
C SER A 504 -32.71 -16.50 23.54
N SER A 505 -33.03 -16.87 24.78
CA SER A 505 -33.13 -15.93 25.90
C SER A 505 -31.93 -14.98 25.95
N ALA A 506 -32.20 -13.68 25.85
CA ALA A 506 -31.15 -12.65 25.92
C ALA A 506 -30.56 -12.64 27.33
N PRO A 507 -29.24 -12.77 27.49
CA PRO A 507 -28.61 -12.48 28.77
C PRO A 507 -28.85 -10.99 29.13
N TYR A 508 -28.83 -10.66 30.42
CA TYR A 508 -29.13 -9.30 30.93
C TYR A 508 -28.14 -8.20 30.48
N THR A 509 -27.16 -8.49 29.62
CA THR A 509 -26.05 -7.59 29.26
C THR A 509 -25.91 -7.47 27.74
N TRP A 510 -25.75 -6.25 27.23
CA TRP A 510 -25.53 -5.93 25.81
C TRP A 510 -24.22 -6.53 25.26
N ALA A 511 -24.24 -7.81 24.90
CA ALA A 511 -23.08 -8.60 24.46
C ALA A 511 -22.80 -8.44 22.94
N TRP A 512 -21.57 -8.70 22.50
CA TRP A 512 -21.22 -8.80 21.08
C TRP A 512 -22.09 -9.83 20.34
N ARG A 513 -22.53 -10.87 21.06
CA ARG A 513 -23.53 -11.83 20.57
C ARG A 513 -24.82 -11.14 20.12
N ASP A 514 -25.40 -10.28 20.95
CA ASP A 514 -26.66 -9.58 20.68
C ASP A 514 -26.49 -8.53 19.60
N VAL A 515 -25.33 -7.88 19.58
CA VAL A 515 -24.92 -6.92 18.58
C VAL A 515 -24.82 -7.55 17.18
N VAL A 516 -24.11 -8.67 17.05
CA VAL A 516 -23.98 -9.39 15.78
C VAL A 516 -25.34 -9.88 15.32
N ARG A 517 -26.13 -10.47 16.24
CA ARG A 517 -27.51 -10.87 16.00
C ARG A 517 -28.38 -9.76 15.45
N LEU A 518 -28.36 -8.58 16.09
CA LEU A 518 -29.09 -7.41 15.63
C LEU A 518 -28.63 -6.96 14.24
N SER A 519 -27.31 -6.94 13.99
CA SER A 519 -26.79 -6.57 12.68
C SER A 519 -27.20 -7.55 11.58
N VAL A 520 -27.12 -8.86 11.84
CA VAL A 520 -27.53 -9.89 10.88
C VAL A 520 -29.03 -9.79 10.61
N LEU A 521 -29.85 -9.60 11.65
CA LEU A 521 -31.28 -9.35 11.52
C LEU A 521 -31.55 -8.18 10.57
N PHE A 522 -30.89 -7.05 10.78
CA PHE A 522 -31.07 -5.86 9.94
C PHE A 522 -30.59 -6.04 8.50
N THR A 523 -29.58 -6.88 8.27
CA THR A 523 -29.00 -7.09 6.94
C THR A 523 -29.89 -8.00 6.06
N PHE A 524 -30.55 -9.00 6.64
CA PHE A 524 -31.30 -10.01 5.87
C PHE A 524 -32.81 -9.84 5.89
N THR A 525 -33.32 -8.94 6.72
CA THR A 525 -34.75 -8.63 6.70
C THR A 525 -35.10 -7.93 5.39
N LYS A 526 -36.07 -8.47 4.65
CA LYS A 526 -36.60 -7.85 3.43
C LYS A 526 -37.55 -6.72 3.81
N TRP A 527 -36.97 -5.59 4.21
CA TRP A 527 -37.68 -4.46 4.80
C TRP A 527 -38.83 -3.90 3.96
N GLU A 528 -38.69 -3.89 2.64
CA GLU A 528 -39.73 -3.42 1.71
C GLU A 528 -40.99 -4.29 1.77
N LEU A 529 -40.84 -5.57 2.13
CA LEU A 529 -41.96 -6.50 2.27
C LEU A 529 -42.60 -6.46 3.67
N LEU A 530 -41.98 -5.77 4.64
CA LEU A 530 -42.53 -5.60 5.99
C LEU A 530 -43.40 -4.36 6.16
N GLU A 531 -43.51 -3.52 5.12
CA GLU A 531 -44.32 -2.30 5.18
C GLU A 531 -45.83 -2.59 5.20
N GLY A 532 -46.27 -3.72 4.64
CA GLY A 532 -47.68 -4.06 4.54
C GLY A 532 -48.38 -4.37 5.87
N GLU A 533 -49.70 -4.49 5.78
CA GLU A 533 -50.60 -4.67 6.93
C GLU A 533 -50.95 -6.12 7.24
N GLU A 534 -50.36 -7.08 6.51
CA GLU A 534 -50.63 -8.50 6.73
C GLU A 534 -50.27 -8.92 8.17
N GLU A 535 -51.10 -9.77 8.77
CA GLU A 535 -50.96 -10.17 10.17
C GLU A 535 -49.59 -10.79 10.47
N GLN A 536 -49.03 -11.55 9.51
CA GLN A 536 -47.69 -12.12 9.62
C GLN A 536 -46.59 -11.05 9.63
N GLN A 537 -46.73 -9.99 8.83
CA GLN A 537 -45.77 -8.88 8.82
C GLN A 537 -45.83 -8.08 10.13
N ARG A 538 -47.03 -7.93 10.73
CA ARG A 538 -47.19 -7.35 12.08
C ARG A 538 -46.52 -8.20 13.14
N MET A 539 -46.73 -9.51 13.11
CA MET A 539 -46.10 -10.45 14.05
C MET A 539 -44.57 -10.39 13.98
N ILE A 540 -43.98 -10.38 12.77
CA ILE A 540 -42.54 -10.25 12.58
C ILE A 540 -42.04 -8.90 13.09
N SER A 541 -42.74 -7.81 12.76
CA SER A 541 -42.40 -6.47 13.25
C SER A 541 -42.45 -6.37 14.78
N GLU A 542 -43.42 -7.03 15.43
CA GLU A 542 -43.53 -7.07 16.89
C GLU A 542 -42.37 -7.85 17.53
N LYS A 543 -41.99 -8.99 16.94
CA LYS A 543 -40.81 -9.75 17.38
C LYS A 543 -39.54 -8.90 17.26
N ILE A 544 -39.33 -8.26 16.12
CA ILE A 544 -38.18 -7.35 15.90
C ILE A 544 -38.21 -6.18 16.90
N ARG A 545 -39.38 -5.55 17.11
CA ARG A 545 -39.55 -4.46 18.10
C ARG A 545 -39.20 -4.92 19.51
N THR A 546 -39.64 -6.11 19.91
CA THR A 546 -39.36 -6.67 21.24
C THR A 546 -37.86 -6.87 21.43
N LEU A 547 -37.17 -7.38 20.41
CA LEU A 547 -35.71 -7.56 20.42
C LEU A 547 -34.98 -6.21 20.52
N ILE A 548 -35.37 -5.22 19.73
CA ILE A 548 -34.79 -3.87 19.78
C ILE A 548 -35.02 -3.21 21.15
N SER A 549 -36.22 -3.39 21.73
CA SER A 549 -36.56 -2.82 23.04
C SER A 549 -35.75 -3.49 24.15
N SER A 550 -35.58 -4.82 24.10
CA SER A 550 -34.73 -5.57 25.03
C SER A 550 -33.27 -5.14 24.94
N ALA A 551 -32.75 -5.02 23.70
CA ALA A 551 -31.42 -4.50 23.41
C ALA A 551 -31.20 -3.12 24.07
N MET A 552 -32.10 -2.16 23.84
CA MET A 552 -32.01 -0.82 24.43
C MET A 552 -32.11 -0.82 25.96
N ALA A 553 -32.96 -1.68 26.54
CA ALA A 553 -33.09 -1.80 27.98
C ALA A 553 -31.80 -2.32 28.65
N SER A 554 -31.00 -3.11 27.93
CA SER A 554 -29.72 -3.65 28.41
C SER A 554 -28.55 -2.66 28.33
N VAL A 555 -28.73 -1.50 27.67
CA VAL A 555 -27.69 -0.48 27.55
C VAL A 555 -27.53 0.26 28.87
N VAL A 556 -26.38 0.07 29.52
CA VAL A 556 -26.02 0.75 30.76
C VAL A 556 -25.24 2.04 30.45
N TRP A 557 -25.91 3.18 30.52
CA TRP A 557 -25.33 4.52 30.25
C TRP A 557 -25.25 5.42 31.50
N LYS A 558 -25.66 4.89 32.66
CA LYS A 558 -25.58 5.59 33.96
C LYS A 558 -24.32 5.23 34.74
N ASP A 559 -23.74 4.06 34.47
CA ASP A 559 -22.50 3.58 35.08
C ASP A 559 -21.35 3.87 34.12
N GLU A 560 -20.40 4.71 34.52
CA GLU A 560 -19.25 5.11 33.69
C GLU A 560 -18.37 3.92 33.30
N ASP A 561 -18.20 2.94 34.20
CA ASP A 561 -17.43 1.73 33.91
C ASP A 561 -18.18 0.78 32.96
N GLY A 562 -19.51 0.76 33.06
CA GLY A 562 -20.39 0.06 32.12
C GLY A 562 -20.37 0.69 30.73
N VAL A 563 -20.43 2.02 30.67
CA VAL A 563 -20.30 2.81 29.43
C VAL A 563 -18.98 2.46 28.74
N ARG A 564 -17.84 2.61 29.45
CA ARG A 564 -16.52 2.44 28.84
C ARG A 564 -16.31 1.04 28.26
N ARG A 565 -16.89 0.01 28.88
CA ARG A 565 -16.81 -1.38 28.40
C ARG A 565 -17.79 -1.70 27.27
N GLY A 566 -18.91 -0.99 27.19
CA GLY A 566 -20.01 -1.29 26.27
C GLY A 566 -20.19 -0.31 25.13
N SER A 567 -19.54 0.87 25.16
CA SER A 567 -19.83 1.98 24.24
C SER A 567 -19.55 1.62 22.79
N GLU A 568 -18.48 0.88 22.50
CA GLU A 568 -18.13 0.43 21.14
C GLU A 568 -19.30 -0.28 20.46
N ARG A 569 -20.07 -1.06 21.24
CA ARG A 569 -21.23 -1.84 20.81
C ARG A 569 -22.44 -0.96 20.49
N TRP A 570 -22.47 0.28 21.00
CA TRP A 570 -23.58 1.21 20.78
C TRP A 570 -23.52 1.85 19.41
N SER A 571 -22.35 1.90 18.77
CA SER A 571 -22.23 2.38 17.38
C SER A 571 -23.24 1.69 16.45
N ILE A 572 -23.50 0.41 16.71
CA ILE A 572 -24.39 -0.45 15.90
C ILE A 572 -25.85 -0.13 16.13
N LEU A 573 -26.24 0.26 17.35
CA LEU A 573 -27.59 0.77 17.63
C LEU A 573 -27.90 2.02 16.82
N PHE A 574 -26.88 2.78 16.42
CA PHE A 574 -27.01 3.98 15.62
C PHE A 574 -26.85 3.72 14.12
N SER A 575 -26.04 2.74 13.71
CA SER A 575 -25.73 2.48 12.30
C SER A 575 -26.60 1.40 11.64
N CYS A 576 -27.20 0.47 12.40
CA CYS A 576 -27.95 -0.65 11.80
C CYS A 576 -29.14 -0.20 10.94
N TRP A 577 -29.71 0.98 11.22
CA TRP A 577 -30.80 1.57 10.44
C TRP A 577 -30.44 1.89 8.99
N GLU A 578 -29.15 1.98 8.66
CA GLU A 578 -28.70 2.19 7.29
C GLU A 578 -28.95 0.99 6.39
N TYR A 579 -29.09 -0.22 6.94
CA TYR A 579 -29.47 -1.44 6.21
C TYR A 579 -30.93 -1.42 5.73
N ILE A 580 -31.78 -0.55 6.28
CA ILE A 580 -33.15 -0.38 5.80
C ILE A 580 -33.13 0.50 4.54
N PRO A 581 -33.73 0.08 3.41
CA PRO A 581 -33.79 0.87 2.18
C PRO A 581 -34.39 2.26 2.43
N ARG A 582 -33.81 3.30 1.79
CA ARG A 582 -34.14 4.70 2.08
C ARG A 582 -35.63 5.03 1.96
N GLY A 583 -36.34 4.42 0.99
CA GLY A 583 -37.76 4.67 0.73
C GLY A 583 -38.69 4.23 1.86
N VAL A 584 -38.40 3.11 2.52
CA VAL A 584 -39.25 2.53 3.58
C VAL A 584 -38.71 2.77 4.99
N ARG A 585 -37.55 3.42 5.11
CA ARG A 585 -36.81 3.53 6.38
C ARG A 585 -37.59 4.24 7.48
N ILE A 586 -38.08 5.45 7.24
CA ILE A 586 -38.80 6.22 8.28
C ILE A 586 -40.11 5.53 8.70
N PRO A 587 -40.98 5.05 7.77
CA PRO A 587 -42.16 4.28 8.15
C PRO A 587 -41.84 3.05 9.00
N ILE A 588 -40.84 2.25 8.59
CA ILE A 588 -40.42 1.06 9.35
C ILE A 588 -39.84 1.44 10.71
N MET A 589 -39.01 2.48 10.80
CA MET A 589 -38.47 2.96 12.07
C MET A 589 -39.59 3.39 13.04
N LYS A 590 -40.60 4.14 12.56
CA LYS A 590 -41.78 4.51 13.37
C LYS A 590 -42.55 3.27 13.86
N ARG A 591 -42.63 2.22 13.02
CA ARG A 591 -43.25 0.94 13.39
C ARG A 591 -42.42 0.15 14.41
N LEU A 592 -41.09 0.15 14.31
CA LEU A 592 -40.20 -0.62 15.17
C LEU A 592 -39.83 0.08 16.48
N LEU A 593 -39.90 1.41 16.54
CA LEU A 593 -39.52 2.20 17.71
C LEU A 593 -40.76 2.80 18.36
N ASN A 594 -41.11 2.31 19.54
CA ASN A 594 -42.12 2.98 20.37
C ASN A 594 -41.56 4.30 20.93
N GLU A 595 -42.43 5.14 21.50
CA GLU A 595 -42.04 6.44 22.07
C GLU A 595 -40.95 6.33 23.15
N LYS A 596 -40.98 5.26 23.96
CA LYS A 596 -39.96 5.02 25.01
C LYS A 596 -38.58 4.76 24.39
N ASN A 597 -38.53 3.98 23.32
CA ASN A 597 -37.29 3.68 22.58
C ASN A 597 -36.75 4.93 21.88
N LEU A 598 -37.62 5.74 21.28
CA LEU A 598 -37.23 7.01 20.66
C LEU A 598 -36.70 8.01 21.69
N ASP A 599 -37.39 8.16 22.83
CA ASP A 599 -36.92 9.03 23.93
C ASP A 599 -35.58 8.55 24.49
N PHE A 600 -35.41 7.23 24.63
CA PHE A 600 -34.14 6.62 25.03
C PHE A 600 -33.01 6.95 24.05
N LEU A 601 -33.18 6.65 22.74
CA LEU A 601 -32.17 6.92 21.72
C LEU A 601 -31.83 8.40 21.61
N ARG A 602 -32.83 9.27 21.74
CA ARG A 602 -32.65 10.73 21.79
C ARG A 602 -31.81 11.16 22.98
N LYS A 603 -32.14 10.68 24.19
CA LYS A 603 -31.39 11.02 25.42
C LYS A 603 -29.96 10.50 25.37
N LEU A 604 -29.77 9.28 24.87
CA LEU A 604 -28.48 8.63 24.74
C LEU A 604 -27.59 9.39 23.74
N SER A 605 -28.06 9.58 22.50
CA SER A 605 -27.33 10.34 21.46
C SER A 605 -26.99 11.75 21.92
N ARG A 606 -27.93 12.48 22.54
CA ARG A 606 -27.66 13.81 23.12
C ARG A 606 -26.53 13.78 24.15
N ARG A 607 -26.52 12.81 25.06
CA ARG A 607 -25.46 12.72 26.08
C ARG A 607 -24.10 12.39 25.49
N ILE A 608 -24.06 11.53 24.47
CA ILE A 608 -22.85 11.21 23.72
C ILE A 608 -22.32 12.46 23.00
N ILE A 609 -23.18 13.17 22.25
CA ILE A 609 -22.81 14.36 21.47
C ILE A 609 -22.29 15.50 22.37
N VAL A 610 -22.91 15.71 23.54
CA VAL A 610 -22.51 16.75 24.51
C VAL A 610 -21.29 16.33 25.34
N GLY A 611 -20.76 15.11 25.16
CA GLY A 611 -19.60 14.63 25.91
C GLY A 611 -19.89 14.33 27.39
N LYS A 612 -21.15 14.13 27.76
CA LYS A 612 -21.53 13.64 29.11
C LYS A 612 -21.20 12.17 29.33
N VAL A 613 -20.75 11.50 28.28
CA VAL A 613 -20.42 10.09 28.20
C VAL A 613 -19.21 10.01 27.30
N GLU A 614 -18.05 9.71 27.87
CA GLU A 614 -16.81 9.56 27.12
C GLU A 614 -16.89 8.27 26.30
N VAL A 615 -16.80 8.40 24.97
CA VAL A 615 -16.90 7.28 24.03
C VAL A 615 -15.86 7.45 22.94
N ASP A 616 -15.56 6.36 22.23
CA ASP A 616 -14.71 6.43 21.05
C ASP A 616 -15.30 7.33 19.94
N ARG A 617 -14.43 7.75 19.03
CA ARG A 617 -14.77 8.58 17.88
C ARG A 617 -15.87 7.97 17.00
N VAL A 618 -15.86 6.66 16.79
CA VAL A 618 -16.77 5.96 15.87
C VAL A 618 -18.20 5.95 16.42
N VAL A 619 -18.36 5.74 17.73
CA VAL A 619 -19.64 5.79 18.44
C VAL A 619 -20.18 7.21 18.42
N LEU A 620 -19.32 8.21 18.65
CA LEU A 620 -19.69 9.61 18.60
C LEU A 620 -20.14 10.05 17.20
N GLU A 621 -19.40 9.67 16.15
CA GLU A 621 -19.80 9.88 14.74
C GLU A 621 -21.13 9.20 14.42
N SER A 622 -21.31 7.95 14.86
CA SER A 622 -22.54 7.19 14.62
C SER A 622 -23.74 7.83 15.33
N ALA A 623 -23.58 8.25 16.58
CA ALA A 623 -24.61 8.93 17.36
C ALA A 623 -25.02 10.27 16.74
N LEU A 624 -24.03 11.08 16.32
CA LEU A 624 -24.27 12.36 15.64
C LEU A 624 -25.00 12.16 14.30
N ASN A 625 -24.53 11.23 13.47
CA ASN A 625 -25.17 10.91 12.19
C ASN A 625 -26.59 10.39 12.37
N PHE A 626 -26.83 9.51 13.35
CA PHE A 626 -28.16 9.01 13.67
C PHE A 626 -29.08 10.15 14.12
N TYR A 627 -28.60 11.03 15.00
CA TYR A 627 -29.35 12.18 15.45
C TYR A 627 -29.75 13.08 14.29
N LEU A 628 -28.79 13.47 13.44
CA LEU A 628 -29.01 14.37 12.30
C LEU A 628 -29.97 13.79 11.27
N LYS A 629 -29.81 12.50 10.91
CA LYS A 629 -30.57 11.86 9.84
C LYS A 629 -31.99 11.48 10.26
N TYR A 630 -32.17 10.99 11.49
CA TYR A 630 -33.38 10.25 11.86
C TYR A 630 -34.23 10.91 12.93
N ILE A 631 -33.63 11.46 14.01
CA ILE A 631 -34.41 11.99 15.13
C ILE A 631 -35.44 13.06 14.70
N PRO A 632 -35.10 14.07 13.87
CA PRO A 632 -36.07 15.06 13.40
C PRO A 632 -37.23 14.47 12.57
N SER A 633 -37.00 13.36 11.88
CA SER A 633 -38.02 12.70 11.05
C SER A 633 -38.93 11.76 11.86
N LEU A 634 -38.45 11.31 13.02
CA LEU A 634 -39.15 10.35 13.89
C LEU A 634 -39.98 11.03 14.96
N ILE A 635 -39.60 12.23 15.39
CA ILE A 635 -40.28 13.00 16.43
C ILE A 635 -40.92 14.21 15.75
N GLU A 636 -42.25 14.34 15.82
CA GLU A 636 -43.00 15.44 15.20
C GLU A 636 -42.79 16.81 15.90
N GLU A 637 -41.90 16.87 16.89
CA GLU A 637 -41.47 18.11 17.52
C GLU A 637 -40.22 18.64 16.81
N PRO A 638 -40.25 19.85 16.22
CA PRO A 638 -39.09 20.51 15.66
C PRO A 638 -38.18 21.02 16.78
N ARG A 639 -37.59 20.11 17.57
CA ARG A 639 -36.48 20.45 18.47
C ARG A 639 -35.23 20.53 17.63
N GLN A 640 -34.71 21.74 17.50
CA GLN A 640 -33.64 22.04 16.58
C GLN A 640 -32.34 21.45 17.12
N LEU A 641 -31.54 20.86 16.23
CA LEU A 641 -30.16 20.43 16.47
C LEU A 641 -29.34 21.45 17.30
N GLU A 642 -29.69 22.72 17.15
CA GLU A 642 -29.17 23.90 17.84
C GLU A 642 -29.24 23.81 19.37
N GLU A 643 -30.19 23.06 19.95
CA GLU A 643 -30.29 22.84 21.40
C GLU A 643 -29.24 21.85 21.95
N ILE A 644 -28.62 21.06 21.06
CA ILE A 644 -27.63 20.04 21.42
C ILE A 644 -26.23 20.50 21.08
N LEU A 645 -26.05 21.13 19.92
CA LEU A 645 -24.75 21.62 19.46
C LEU A 645 -24.45 23.00 20.07
N ASP A 646 -24.19 23.01 21.37
CA ASP A 646 -23.54 24.14 22.02
C ASP A 646 -22.02 24.15 21.76
N TRP A 647 -21.34 25.20 22.23
CA TRP A 647 -19.90 25.34 22.03
C TRP A 647 -19.09 24.19 22.65
N ASN A 648 -19.50 23.69 23.81
CA ASN A 648 -18.82 22.60 24.51
C ASN A 648 -18.95 21.29 23.74
N ALA A 649 -20.13 21.00 23.18
CA ALA A 649 -20.35 19.85 22.33
C ALA A 649 -19.48 19.91 21.07
N LEU A 650 -19.35 21.08 20.44
CA LEU A 650 -18.49 21.25 19.26
C LEU A 650 -17.01 21.07 19.59
N LEU A 651 -16.54 21.61 20.72
CA LEU A 651 -15.18 21.38 21.21
C LEU A 651 -14.94 19.90 21.50
N TYR A 652 -15.90 19.22 22.13
CA TYR A 652 -15.81 17.79 22.41
C TYR A 652 -15.72 16.96 21.11
N LEU A 653 -16.61 17.22 20.15
CA LEU A 653 -16.60 16.57 18.84
C LEU A 653 -15.28 16.81 18.08
N GLN A 654 -14.79 18.06 18.09
CA GLN A 654 -13.52 18.44 17.46
C GLN A 654 -12.33 17.67 18.06
N ARG A 655 -12.27 17.58 19.40
CA ARG A 655 -11.20 16.87 20.12
C ARG A 655 -11.22 15.37 19.90
N ALA A 656 -12.40 14.80 19.76
CA ALA A 656 -12.58 13.41 19.38
C ALA A 656 -12.23 13.15 17.89
N GLY A 657 -11.93 14.19 17.10
CA GLY A 657 -11.59 14.08 15.68
C GLY A 657 -12.80 13.84 14.77
N VAL A 658 -14.01 14.13 15.24
CA VAL A 658 -15.25 13.98 14.47
C VAL A 658 -15.39 15.13 13.47
N SER A 659 -15.72 14.82 12.21
CA SER A 659 -15.99 15.88 11.22
C SER A 659 -17.24 16.67 11.61
N LEU A 660 -17.06 18.00 11.71
CA LEU A 660 -18.14 18.94 12.02
C LEU A 660 -18.91 19.42 10.78
N ASP A 661 -18.46 19.08 9.56
CA ASP A 661 -18.99 19.67 8.32
C ASP A 661 -20.50 19.44 8.17
N VAL A 662 -20.95 18.20 8.39
CA VAL A 662 -22.37 17.84 8.28
C VAL A 662 -23.19 18.49 9.39
N ALA A 663 -22.66 18.51 10.63
CA ALA A 663 -23.35 19.12 11.77
C ALA A 663 -23.55 20.63 11.59
N LEU A 664 -22.48 21.34 11.20
CA LEU A 664 -22.50 22.79 10.98
C LEU A 664 -23.37 23.18 9.77
N ALA A 665 -23.44 22.34 8.73
CA ALA A 665 -24.31 22.58 7.59
C ALA A 665 -25.81 22.60 7.98
N HIS A 666 -26.21 21.94 9.06
CA HIS A 666 -27.59 21.90 9.55
C HIS A 666 -27.94 23.03 10.53
N LEU A 667 -26.96 23.83 10.99
CA LEU A 667 -27.22 24.98 11.86
C LEU A 667 -27.82 26.14 11.06
N SER A 668 -28.70 26.91 11.69
CA SER A 668 -29.14 28.21 11.15
C SER A 668 -28.01 29.23 11.21
N VAL A 669 -28.10 30.25 10.35
CA VAL A 669 -27.17 31.39 10.37
C VAL A 669 -27.18 32.07 11.75
N GLY A 670 -28.35 32.23 12.35
CA GLY A 670 -28.49 32.82 13.69
C GLY A 670 -27.72 32.05 14.77
N LYS A 671 -27.82 30.71 14.76
CA LYS A 671 -27.08 29.88 15.71
C LYS A 671 -25.57 29.95 15.50
N VAL A 672 -25.10 29.98 14.25
CA VAL A 672 -23.66 30.14 13.97
C VAL A 672 -23.15 31.48 14.49
N VAL A 673 -23.91 32.57 14.33
CA VAL A 673 -23.57 33.89 14.90
C VAL A 673 -23.52 33.84 16.43
N GLU A 674 -24.50 33.20 17.08
CA GLU A 674 -24.52 32.99 18.53
C GLU A 674 -23.26 32.25 19.02
N LEU A 675 -22.88 31.17 18.34
CA LEU A 675 -21.69 30.38 18.67
C LEU A 675 -20.39 31.17 18.46
N LEU A 676 -20.29 31.99 17.41
CA LEU A 676 -19.14 32.87 17.19
C LEU A 676 -19.03 33.96 18.27
N ARG A 677 -20.15 34.52 18.73
CA ARG A 677 -20.17 35.47 19.86
C ARG A 677 -19.80 34.82 21.19
N PHE A 678 -20.26 33.59 21.42
CA PHE A 678 -19.87 32.85 22.63
C PHE A 678 -18.37 32.56 22.64
N CYS A 679 -17.85 32.12 21.49
CA CYS A 679 -16.43 31.85 21.27
C CYS A 679 -15.58 33.10 21.48
N SER A 680 -16.00 34.26 20.97
CA SER A 680 -15.25 35.51 21.17
C SER A 680 -15.13 35.91 22.63
N ALA A 681 -16.08 35.53 23.50
CA ALA A 681 -15.98 35.74 24.94
C ALA A 681 -15.02 34.74 25.63
N ASN A 682 -15.07 33.46 25.27
CA ASN A 682 -14.41 32.37 26.02
C ASN A 682 -13.49 31.51 25.11
N VAL A 683 -12.25 31.96 24.90
CA VAL A 683 -11.23 31.23 24.13
C VAL A 683 -10.31 30.48 25.10
N ASP A 684 -10.75 29.31 25.58
CA ASP A 684 -9.94 28.47 26.48
C ASP A 684 -8.92 27.60 25.72
N HIS A 685 -9.20 27.31 24.45
CA HIS A 685 -8.44 26.37 23.62
C HIS A 685 -8.28 26.89 22.18
N PRO A 686 -7.33 27.81 21.94
CA PRO A 686 -7.26 28.59 20.72
C PRO A 686 -7.09 27.75 19.45
N HIS A 687 -6.41 26.60 19.51
CA HIS A 687 -6.27 25.71 18.37
C HIS A 687 -7.60 25.04 17.96
N ASP A 688 -8.27 24.35 18.89
CA ASP A 688 -9.57 23.72 18.63
C ASP A 688 -10.61 24.76 18.21
N THR A 689 -10.56 25.93 18.85
CA THR A 689 -11.41 27.08 18.57
C THR A 689 -11.25 27.56 17.13
N LEU A 690 -10.02 27.82 16.68
CA LEU A 690 -9.75 28.25 15.31
C LEU A 690 -10.19 27.20 14.30
N HIS A 691 -9.98 25.92 14.56
CA HIS A 691 -10.44 24.87 13.66
C HIS A 691 -11.97 24.87 13.52
N ILE A 692 -12.72 24.99 14.63
CA ILE A 692 -14.19 25.07 14.60
C ILE A 692 -14.66 26.32 13.86
N VAL A 693 -14.08 27.48 14.16
CA VAL A 693 -14.41 28.75 13.50
C VAL A 693 -14.15 28.67 12.00
N ALA A 694 -13.03 28.09 11.58
CA ALA A 694 -12.71 27.89 10.16
C ALA A 694 -13.80 27.10 9.41
N ARG A 695 -14.40 26.10 10.07
CA ARG A 695 -15.48 25.28 9.50
C ARG A 695 -16.84 26.00 9.53
N MET A 696 -17.06 26.89 10.50
CA MET A 696 -18.27 27.72 10.56
C MET A 696 -18.32 28.78 9.46
N LEU A 697 -17.14 29.24 9.01
CA LEU A 697 -16.98 30.22 7.93
C LEU A 697 -17.39 29.63 6.57
N SER A 698 -18.69 29.50 6.37
CA SER A 698 -19.31 29.07 5.12
C SER A 698 -19.87 30.25 4.34
N SER A 699 -20.13 30.06 3.04
CA SER A 699 -20.74 31.07 2.17
C SER A 699 -22.12 31.55 2.65
N ARG A 700 -22.79 30.81 3.55
CA ARG A 700 -24.10 31.18 4.12
C ARG A 700 -24.00 32.36 5.09
N LEU A 701 -22.82 32.63 5.66
CA LEU A 701 -22.60 33.74 6.58
C LEU A 701 -22.45 35.10 5.88
N LYS A 702 -22.41 35.13 4.54
CA LYS A 702 -22.31 36.37 3.74
C LYS A 702 -23.38 37.41 4.09
N ILE A 703 -24.58 36.95 4.46
CA ILE A 703 -25.73 37.83 4.76
C ILE A 703 -25.56 38.58 6.09
N VAL A 704 -24.74 38.03 7.01
CA VAL A 704 -24.51 38.54 8.37
C VAL A 704 -23.05 38.91 8.61
N ALA A 705 -22.29 39.18 7.54
CA ALA A 705 -20.86 39.44 7.62
C ALA A 705 -20.50 40.57 8.61
N GLY A 706 -21.30 41.65 8.65
CA GLY A 706 -21.10 42.75 9.59
C GLY A 706 -21.16 42.30 11.06
N ASP A 707 -22.14 41.45 11.40
CA ASP A 707 -22.39 41.02 12.78
C ASP A 707 -21.34 40.05 13.32
N ILE A 708 -20.63 39.34 12.44
CA ILE A 708 -19.62 38.35 12.82
C ILE A 708 -18.21 38.93 12.88
N LEU A 709 -17.94 40.05 12.19
CA LEU A 709 -16.59 40.60 12.08
C LEU A 709 -16.02 41.04 13.43
N GLU A 710 -16.83 41.65 14.30
CA GLU A 710 -16.42 42.02 15.66
C GLU A 710 -16.03 40.77 16.48
N SER A 711 -16.82 39.69 16.35
CA SER A 711 -16.54 38.43 17.04
C SER A 711 -15.28 37.76 16.50
N LEU A 712 -15.08 37.75 15.18
CA LEU A 712 -13.89 37.20 14.54
C LEU A 712 -12.63 37.99 14.89
N ALA A 713 -12.72 39.32 14.91
CA ALA A 713 -11.62 40.19 15.34
C ALA A 713 -11.21 39.89 16.78
N SER A 714 -12.18 39.82 17.70
CA SER A 714 -11.92 39.47 19.09
C SER A 714 -11.36 38.05 19.26
N ILE A 715 -11.77 37.07 18.43
CA ILE A 715 -11.18 35.72 18.44
C ILE A 715 -9.74 35.77 17.96
N PHE A 716 -9.47 36.49 16.87
CA PHE A 716 -8.13 36.60 16.31
C PHE A 716 -7.19 37.28 17.29
N ASP A 717 -7.59 38.39 17.92
CA ASP A 717 -6.78 39.09 18.92
C ASP A 717 -6.38 38.18 20.09
N LYS A 718 -7.30 37.34 20.57
CA LYS A 718 -7.02 36.36 21.63
C LYS A 718 -6.11 35.22 21.16
N CYS A 719 -6.24 34.78 19.91
CA CYS A 719 -5.44 33.70 19.34
C CYS A 719 -4.06 34.13 18.81
N VAL A 720 -3.84 35.42 18.56
CA VAL A 720 -2.55 35.97 18.08
C VAL A 720 -1.42 35.72 19.06
N ALA A 721 -1.70 35.77 20.36
CA ALA A 721 -0.70 35.60 21.42
C ALA A 721 0.05 34.25 21.34
N ASP A 722 -0.58 33.22 20.76
CA ASP A 722 -0.05 31.86 20.73
C ASP A 722 0.68 31.49 19.43
N GLY A 723 0.77 32.42 18.47
CA GLY A 723 1.51 32.19 17.21
C GLY A 723 0.97 31.05 16.34
N ASN A 724 -0.31 30.70 16.46
CA ASN A 724 -0.90 29.54 15.78
C ASN A 724 -1.02 29.77 14.25
N VAL A 725 -0.41 28.89 13.46
CA VAL A 725 -0.42 28.91 11.98
C VAL A 725 -1.84 28.82 11.40
N GLN A 726 -2.76 28.09 12.05
CA GLN A 726 -4.13 27.94 11.58
C GLN A 726 -4.89 29.25 11.53
N LEU A 727 -4.52 30.22 12.37
CA LEU A 727 -5.11 31.56 12.42
C LEU A 727 -5.11 32.23 11.05
N LEU A 728 -4.04 32.05 10.28
CA LEU A 728 -3.91 32.62 8.94
C LEU A 728 -4.89 31.99 7.94
N SER A 729 -5.10 30.67 8.04
CA SER A 729 -6.10 29.99 7.20
C SER A 729 -7.51 30.46 7.56
N VAL A 730 -7.82 30.62 8.85
CA VAL A 730 -9.14 31.09 9.30
C VAL A 730 -9.38 32.53 8.86
N ALA A 731 -8.37 33.39 8.99
CA ALA A 731 -8.42 34.77 8.53
C ALA A 731 -8.64 34.84 7.01
N ALA A 732 -7.94 34.03 6.21
CA ALA A 732 -8.16 33.97 4.77
C ALA A 732 -9.61 33.60 4.41
N ASN A 733 -10.18 32.59 5.08
CA ASN A 733 -11.57 32.17 4.86
C ASN A 733 -12.57 33.25 5.31
N ALA A 734 -12.30 33.95 6.41
CA ALA A 734 -13.14 35.03 6.91
C ALA A 734 -13.21 36.20 5.91
N LEU A 735 -12.09 36.53 5.26
CA LEU A 735 -12.04 37.53 4.19
C LEU A 735 -12.88 37.14 2.98
N GLU A 736 -12.82 35.88 2.55
CA GLU A 736 -13.59 35.38 1.41
C GLU A 736 -15.11 35.39 1.68
N VAL A 737 -15.52 35.10 2.92
CA VAL A 737 -16.92 35.16 3.35
C VAL A 737 -17.42 36.61 3.46
N SER A 738 -16.55 37.57 3.78
CA SER A 738 -16.95 38.96 4.02
C SER A 738 -17.20 39.78 2.74
N TYR A 739 -16.76 39.31 1.57
CA TYR A 739 -16.70 40.15 0.35
C TYR A 739 -17.57 39.66 -0.83
N LEU A 740 -18.86 39.38 -0.64
CA LEU A 740 -19.84 39.67 -1.70
C LEU A 740 -21.25 39.82 -1.09
N PRO A 741 -21.96 40.97 -1.26
CA PRO A 741 -21.81 41.86 -2.42
C PRO A 741 -22.01 43.37 -2.17
N ILE A 742 -20.92 44.12 -1.95
CA ILE A 742 -20.94 45.57 -2.23
C ILE A 742 -21.27 45.81 -3.72
N SER A 743 -20.94 44.88 -4.63
CA SER A 743 -21.32 44.97 -6.04
C SER A 743 -22.81 44.72 -6.34
N LEU A 744 -23.54 43.89 -5.56
CA LEU A 744 -25.01 43.73 -5.71
C LEU A 744 -25.76 44.86 -5.00
N ILE A 745 -25.23 45.38 -3.88
CA ILE A 745 -25.75 46.60 -3.25
C ILE A 745 -25.55 47.79 -4.20
N TYR A 746 -24.42 47.89 -4.89
CA TYR A 746 -24.23 48.90 -5.95
C TYR A 746 -25.22 48.72 -7.12
N SER A 747 -25.54 47.50 -7.55
CA SER A 747 -26.57 47.30 -8.58
C SER A 747 -28.01 47.58 -8.09
N PHE A 748 -28.27 47.48 -6.78
CA PHE A 748 -29.59 47.77 -6.20
C PHE A 748 -29.77 49.25 -5.82
N ILE A 749 -28.66 49.99 -5.59
CA ILE A 749 -28.65 51.42 -5.26
C ILE A 749 -28.49 52.30 -6.52
N LEU A 750 -27.92 51.78 -7.62
CA LEU A 750 -27.68 52.55 -8.85
C LEU A 750 -28.92 52.84 -9.72
N GLU A 751 -30.14 52.51 -9.29
CA GLU A 751 -31.33 53.00 -10.00
C GLU A 751 -31.68 54.46 -9.66
N HIS A 752 -31.18 55.06 -8.57
CA HIS A 752 -31.52 56.44 -8.19
C HIS A 752 -30.26 57.30 -7.89
N GLU A 753 -29.92 58.17 -8.86
CA GLU A 753 -28.94 59.27 -8.86
C GLU A 753 -27.41 58.97 -8.99
N PRO A 754 -26.69 59.79 -9.79
CA PRO A 754 -25.25 59.66 -10.00
C PRO A 754 -24.47 60.38 -8.90
N ALA A 755 -24.26 59.74 -7.75
CA ALA A 755 -23.21 60.15 -6.83
C ALA A 755 -21.85 59.62 -7.33
N SER A 756 -20.86 60.52 -7.40
CA SER A 756 -19.44 60.21 -7.62
C SER A 756 -19.00 58.97 -6.84
N PRO A 757 -18.16 58.07 -7.40
CA PRO A 757 -17.75 56.87 -6.72
C PRO A 757 -16.82 57.24 -5.56
N VAL A 758 -17.36 57.28 -4.35
CA VAL A 758 -16.59 57.29 -3.11
C VAL A 758 -15.98 55.89 -2.98
N PHE A 759 -14.85 55.68 -3.65
CA PHE A 759 -14.03 54.50 -3.45
C PHE A 759 -13.31 54.64 -2.10
N GLY A 760 -13.66 53.77 -1.15
CA GLY A 760 -13.06 53.64 0.18
C GLY A 760 -13.93 54.21 1.30
N HIS A 761 -13.78 53.66 2.50
CA HIS A 761 -14.28 54.17 3.81
C HIS A 761 -15.43 53.42 4.49
N THR A 762 -15.43 52.08 4.53
CA THR A 762 -15.94 51.45 5.76
C THR A 762 -14.77 51.25 6.71
N ASP A 763 -14.90 51.73 7.97
CA ASP A 763 -13.91 51.47 9.02
C ASP A 763 -13.62 49.96 9.12
N VAL A 764 -14.62 49.14 8.82
CA VAL A 764 -14.56 47.69 8.73
C VAL A 764 -13.51 47.17 7.73
N GLU A 765 -13.48 47.65 6.49
CA GLU A 765 -12.48 47.22 5.49
C GLU A 765 -11.04 47.59 5.92
N ARG A 766 -10.89 48.77 6.54
CA ARG A 766 -9.61 49.23 7.08
C ARG A 766 -9.17 48.35 8.26
N ASP A 767 -10.07 48.03 9.17
CA ASP A 767 -9.77 47.28 10.39
C ASP A 767 -9.48 45.82 10.07
N VAL A 768 -10.20 45.22 9.12
CA VAL A 768 -9.91 43.89 8.57
C VAL A 768 -8.53 43.84 7.90
N THR A 769 -8.18 44.89 7.16
CA THR A 769 -6.86 45.02 6.51
C THR A 769 -5.74 45.13 7.55
N ASN A 770 -5.93 45.98 8.56
CA ASN A 770 -4.98 46.15 9.65
C ASN A 770 -4.80 44.86 10.45
N LEU A 771 -5.88 44.12 10.67
CA LEU A 771 -5.85 42.80 11.31
C LEU A 771 -5.07 41.80 10.46
N CYS A 772 -5.29 41.74 9.15
CA CYS A 772 -4.50 40.88 8.26
C CYS A 772 -3.01 41.23 8.27
N PHE A 773 -2.65 42.52 8.36
CA PHE A 773 -1.25 42.91 8.50
C PHE A 773 -0.68 42.57 9.86
N ALA A 774 -1.42 42.80 10.94
CA ALA A 774 -1.01 42.40 12.28
C ALA A 774 -0.73 40.88 12.30
N LEU A 775 -1.64 40.09 11.73
CA LEU A 775 -1.51 38.64 11.58
C LEU A 775 -0.30 38.22 10.77
N VAL A 776 -0.05 38.80 9.59
CA VAL A 776 1.13 38.44 8.78
C VAL A 776 2.43 38.96 9.40
N SER A 777 2.38 40.07 10.16
CA SER A 777 3.56 40.71 10.76
C SER A 777 4.24 39.88 11.84
N VAL A 778 3.45 39.15 12.62
CA VAL A 778 3.93 38.35 13.75
C VAL A 778 4.42 36.96 13.33
N GLN A 779 4.29 36.59 12.05
CA GLN A 779 4.53 35.24 11.57
C GLN A 779 5.96 35.06 11.06
N SER A 780 6.64 34.03 11.56
CA SER A 780 7.94 33.62 11.04
C SER A 780 7.73 32.89 9.71
N LEU A 781 8.31 33.43 8.63
CA LEU A 781 8.28 32.83 7.29
C LEU A 781 9.53 31.99 6.99
N ASN A 782 10.33 31.69 8.02
CA ASN A 782 11.51 30.85 7.88
C ASN A 782 11.17 29.35 7.96
N SER A 783 9.92 28.97 8.25
CA SER A 783 9.52 27.56 8.37
C SER A 783 9.39 26.90 6.99
N PRO A 784 9.77 25.62 6.86
CA PRO A 784 9.58 24.83 5.65
C PRO A 784 8.14 24.30 5.50
N ASP A 785 7.14 24.92 6.12
CA ASP A 785 5.77 24.42 6.11
C ASP A 785 4.99 24.98 4.90
N PHE A 786 4.65 24.08 3.97
CA PHE A 786 3.84 24.38 2.80
C PHE A 786 2.49 25.04 3.16
N THR A 787 1.78 24.52 4.15
CA THR A 787 0.42 24.99 4.51
C THR A 787 0.46 26.39 5.07
N HIS A 788 1.50 26.69 5.85
CA HIS A 788 1.78 28.02 6.38
C HIS A 788 2.04 29.03 5.26
N LEU A 789 2.99 28.74 4.37
CA LEU A 789 3.34 29.63 3.25
C LEU A 789 2.14 29.87 2.32
N ARG A 790 1.36 28.82 2.04
CA ARG A 790 0.17 28.91 1.21
C ARG A 790 -0.92 29.77 1.86
N SER A 791 -1.12 29.64 3.17
CA SER A 791 -2.08 30.45 3.92
C SER A 791 -1.69 31.93 3.91
N VAL A 792 -0.41 32.24 4.13
CA VAL A 792 0.11 33.62 4.05
C VAL A 792 -0.11 34.21 2.65
N GLN A 793 0.14 33.44 1.59
CA GLN A 793 -0.14 33.87 0.22
C GLN A 793 -1.62 34.22 0.01
N ARG A 794 -2.54 33.40 0.52
CA ARG A 794 -4.00 33.63 0.39
C ARG A 794 -4.44 34.86 1.17
N VAL A 795 -3.96 35.04 2.41
CA VAL A 795 -4.24 36.25 3.21
C VAL A 795 -3.76 37.51 2.47
N LEU A 796 -2.55 37.49 1.91
CA LEU A 796 -2.02 38.63 1.16
C LEU A 796 -2.77 38.86 -0.17
N ASP A 797 -3.15 37.81 -0.89
CA ASP A 797 -3.91 37.95 -2.14
C ASP A 797 -5.28 38.57 -1.87
N ASN A 798 -5.97 38.08 -0.83
CA ASN A 798 -7.24 38.63 -0.38
C ASN A 798 -7.06 40.08 0.10
N ALA A 799 -6.05 40.37 0.93
CA ALA A 799 -5.76 41.74 1.34
C ALA A 799 -5.48 42.67 0.15
N ILE A 800 -4.72 42.25 -0.85
CA ILE A 800 -4.41 43.08 -2.04
C ILE A 800 -5.67 43.34 -2.87
N ARG A 801 -6.50 42.32 -3.07
CA ARG A 801 -7.75 42.43 -3.84
C ARG A 801 -8.77 43.33 -3.14
N TYR A 802 -8.91 43.19 -1.83
CA TYR A 802 -10.01 43.80 -1.08
C TYR A 802 -9.63 45.13 -0.41
N ALA A 803 -8.35 45.36 -0.09
CA ALA A 803 -7.92 46.55 0.65
C ALA A 803 -7.37 47.68 -0.22
N HIS A 804 -7.27 47.50 -1.54
CA HIS A 804 -6.59 48.44 -2.45
C HIS A 804 -7.00 49.93 -2.32
N PRO A 805 -8.27 50.31 -2.00
CA PRO A 805 -8.65 51.72 -1.84
C PRO A 805 -8.19 52.31 -0.50
N SER A 806 -7.93 51.47 0.51
CA SER A 806 -7.61 51.87 1.88
C SER A 806 -6.10 51.95 2.15
N VAL A 807 -5.26 51.59 1.17
CA VAL A 807 -3.81 51.51 1.33
C VAL A 807 -3.16 52.90 1.21
N ASN A 808 -2.72 53.44 2.34
CA ASN A 808 -1.89 54.64 2.35
C ASN A 808 -0.41 54.32 2.01
N ASN A 809 0.42 55.35 1.87
CA ASN A 809 1.84 55.17 1.50
C ASN A 809 2.61 54.30 2.52
N ASP A 810 2.26 54.35 3.80
CA ASP A 810 2.92 53.59 4.86
C ASP A 810 2.54 52.10 4.79
N GLN A 811 1.28 51.78 4.52
CA GLN A 811 0.80 50.42 4.32
C GLN A 811 1.34 49.79 3.03
N CYS A 812 1.61 50.58 1.99
CA CYS A 812 2.31 50.10 0.78
C CYS A 812 3.72 49.58 1.11
N ALA A 813 4.46 50.26 1.98
CA ALA A 813 5.80 49.80 2.41
C ALA A 813 5.71 48.47 3.17
N VAL A 814 4.69 48.32 4.03
CA VAL A 814 4.40 47.08 4.77
C VAL A 814 4.06 45.93 3.81
N PHE A 815 3.20 46.15 2.81
CA PHE A 815 2.93 45.16 1.75
C PHE A 815 4.20 44.74 1.01
N SER A 816 5.05 45.71 0.64
CA SER A 816 6.32 45.43 -0.02
C SER A 816 7.19 44.49 0.81
N GLN A 817 7.32 44.76 2.11
CA GLN A 817 8.09 43.92 3.02
C GLN A 817 7.53 42.51 3.15
N PHE A 818 6.20 42.34 3.27
CA PHE A 818 5.59 41.02 3.36
C PHE A 818 5.71 40.22 2.07
N LEU A 819 5.47 40.85 0.92
CA LEU A 819 5.66 40.21 -0.38
C LEU A 819 7.11 39.76 -0.53
N ILE A 820 8.09 40.60 -0.19
CA ILE A 820 9.51 40.22 -0.23
C ILE A 820 9.78 39.00 0.67
N LYS A 821 9.26 39.00 1.90
CA LYS A 821 9.43 37.88 2.83
C LYS A 821 8.81 36.58 2.30
N VAL A 822 7.59 36.64 1.75
CA VAL A 822 6.90 35.46 1.17
C VAL A 822 7.62 34.94 -0.06
N PHE A 823 8.04 35.82 -0.97
CA PHE A 823 8.82 35.42 -2.16
C PHE A 823 10.13 34.72 -1.74
N LYS A 824 10.85 35.26 -0.75
CA LYS A 824 12.07 34.64 -0.22
C LYS A 824 11.80 33.31 0.49
N ALA A 825 10.70 33.20 1.22
CA ALA A 825 10.33 31.97 1.92
C ALA A 825 9.97 30.84 0.95
N VAL A 826 9.17 31.12 -0.08
CA VAL A 826 8.87 30.16 -1.16
C VAL A 826 10.13 29.79 -1.93
N GLN A 827 11.00 30.76 -2.23
CA GLN A 827 12.32 30.50 -2.80
C GLN A 827 13.12 29.51 -1.94
N ASN A 828 13.18 29.73 -0.63
CA ASN A 828 13.90 28.86 0.29
C ASN A 828 13.28 27.46 0.34
N PHE A 829 11.95 27.37 0.27
CA PHE A 829 11.21 26.11 0.18
C PHE A 829 11.58 25.29 -1.06
N ILE A 830 11.64 25.94 -2.23
CA ILE A 830 11.99 25.32 -3.50
C ILE A 830 13.47 24.92 -3.52
N THR A 831 14.36 25.85 -3.15
CA THR A 831 15.82 25.65 -3.23
C THR A 831 16.28 24.48 -2.34
N ASN A 832 15.68 24.31 -1.17
CA ASN A 832 16.01 23.22 -0.25
C ASN A 832 15.13 21.97 -0.42
N GLN A 833 14.27 21.94 -1.45
CA GLN A 833 13.42 20.78 -1.79
C GLN A 833 12.55 20.30 -0.61
N TYR A 834 11.92 21.22 0.12
CA TYR A 834 11.15 20.88 1.32
C TYR A 834 9.77 20.23 1.05
N GLY A 835 9.32 20.11 -0.21
CA GLY A 835 7.99 19.57 -0.55
C GLY A 835 7.94 18.76 -1.84
N THR A 836 6.75 18.26 -2.17
CA THR A 836 6.47 17.54 -3.43
C THR A 836 6.43 18.50 -4.62
N ALA A 837 6.53 17.97 -5.85
CA ALA A 837 6.41 18.79 -7.06
C ALA A 837 5.07 19.54 -7.13
N GLU A 838 3.97 18.89 -6.72
CA GLU A 838 2.64 19.51 -6.67
C GLU A 838 2.58 20.69 -5.68
N GLN A 839 3.20 20.54 -4.50
CA GLN A 839 3.28 21.62 -3.51
C GLN A 839 4.11 22.80 -4.02
N VAL A 840 5.20 22.53 -4.72
CA VAL A 840 6.02 23.57 -5.36
C VAL A 840 5.21 24.33 -6.42
N ASP A 841 4.52 23.62 -7.30
CA ASP A 841 3.68 24.22 -8.35
C ASP A 841 2.56 25.08 -7.76
N GLU A 842 1.91 24.63 -6.68
CA GLU A 842 0.85 25.40 -6.03
C GLU A 842 1.39 26.69 -5.36
N LEU A 843 2.54 26.64 -4.71
CA LEU A 843 3.19 27.85 -4.15
C LEU A 843 3.60 28.83 -5.24
N VAL A 844 4.14 28.34 -6.37
CA VAL A 844 4.50 29.17 -7.53
C VAL A 844 3.24 29.81 -8.14
N HIS A 845 2.16 29.03 -8.28
CA HIS A 845 0.87 29.56 -8.72
C HIS A 845 0.31 30.62 -7.77
N GLY A 846 0.51 30.45 -6.45
CA GLY A 846 0.19 31.47 -5.45
C GLY A 846 0.96 32.77 -5.62
N LEU A 847 2.28 32.71 -5.83
CA LEU A 847 3.09 33.90 -6.14
C LEU A 847 2.62 34.57 -7.43
N HIS A 848 2.20 33.78 -8.41
CA HIS A 848 1.65 34.29 -9.66
C HIS A 848 0.31 35.02 -9.45
N SER A 849 -0.58 34.47 -8.63
CA SER A 849 -1.85 35.11 -8.26
C SER A 849 -1.60 36.46 -7.58
N LEU A 850 -0.68 36.50 -6.61
CA LEU A 850 -0.28 37.74 -5.93
C LEU A 850 0.26 38.79 -6.90
N ALA A 851 1.20 38.40 -7.77
CA ALA A 851 1.73 39.29 -8.80
C ALA A 851 0.60 39.78 -9.72
N HIS A 852 -0.34 38.90 -10.06
CA HIS A 852 -1.49 39.24 -10.88
C HIS A 852 -2.41 40.27 -10.20
N ALA A 853 -2.74 40.08 -8.92
CA ALA A 853 -3.56 41.01 -8.14
C ALA A 853 -2.91 42.42 -8.06
N LEU A 854 -1.59 42.49 -7.90
CA LEU A 854 -0.84 43.76 -7.96
C LEU A 854 -0.95 44.44 -9.33
N THR A 855 -0.94 43.67 -10.43
CA THR A 855 -1.17 44.20 -11.80
C THR A 855 -2.56 44.81 -11.94
N ILE A 856 -3.60 44.13 -11.42
CA ILE A 856 -4.99 44.59 -11.54
C ILE A 856 -5.12 45.96 -10.86
N HIS A 857 -4.51 46.12 -9.69
CA HIS A 857 -4.54 47.36 -8.90
C HIS A 857 -3.27 48.23 -9.09
N LYS A 858 -2.75 48.30 -10.33
CA LYS A 858 -1.47 48.99 -10.66
C LYS A 858 -1.37 50.43 -10.17
N ILE A 859 -2.49 51.15 -10.09
CA ILE A 859 -2.55 52.56 -9.66
C ILE A 859 -2.00 52.72 -8.25
N TYR A 860 -2.26 51.73 -7.39
CA TYR A 860 -1.85 51.75 -5.98
C TYR A 860 -0.48 51.08 -5.78
N TYR A 861 -0.24 49.94 -6.42
CA TYR A 861 0.93 49.10 -6.09
C TYR A 861 2.13 49.24 -7.03
N SER A 862 2.04 49.95 -8.16
CA SER A 862 3.18 50.15 -9.09
C SER A 862 4.43 50.74 -8.40
N ARG A 863 4.25 51.50 -7.32
CA ARG A 863 5.31 52.17 -6.58
C ARG A 863 6.21 51.19 -5.81
N ILE A 864 5.68 50.05 -5.36
CA ILE A 864 6.39 49.06 -4.52
C ILE A 864 6.99 47.90 -5.30
N VAL A 865 6.60 47.73 -6.57
CA VAL A 865 7.09 46.68 -7.47
C VAL A 865 8.61 46.73 -7.63
N GLY A 866 9.19 47.93 -7.78
CA GLY A 866 10.65 48.09 -7.89
C GLY A 866 11.40 47.59 -6.66
N THR A 867 10.87 47.86 -5.46
CA THR A 867 11.44 47.38 -4.19
C THR A 867 11.37 45.86 -4.08
N ILE A 868 10.25 45.25 -4.50
CA ILE A 868 10.08 43.79 -4.49
C ILE A 868 11.06 43.13 -5.45
N LEU A 869 11.14 43.62 -6.70
CA LEU A 869 12.07 43.11 -7.71
C LEU A 869 13.52 43.24 -7.25
N SER A 870 13.92 44.41 -6.74
CA SER A 870 15.29 44.63 -6.26
C SER A 870 15.68 43.71 -5.10
N ALA A 871 14.73 43.33 -4.24
CA ALA A 871 15.02 42.50 -3.07
C ALA A 871 14.97 40.98 -3.35
N VAL A 872 14.27 40.56 -4.41
CA VAL A 872 14.08 39.14 -4.79
C VAL A 872 15.06 38.70 -5.89
N MET A 873 15.46 39.57 -6.81
CA MET A 873 16.30 39.22 -7.97
C MET A 873 17.78 38.90 -7.66
N TYR A 874 18.20 38.92 -6.39
CA TYR A 874 19.60 38.73 -6.00
C TYR A 874 20.12 37.28 -6.19
N GLN A 875 19.25 36.25 -6.32
CA GLN A 875 19.72 34.85 -6.13
C GLN A 875 19.22 33.71 -7.05
N LEU A 876 18.38 33.86 -8.10
CA LEU A 876 17.81 32.65 -8.75
C LEU A 876 17.67 32.58 -10.28
N GLU A 877 17.69 31.33 -10.75
CA GLU A 877 17.48 30.83 -12.12
C GLU A 877 16.07 30.21 -12.35
N GLU A 878 15.20 30.08 -11.32
CA GLU A 878 13.94 29.30 -11.42
C GLU A 878 12.60 30.04 -11.08
N ILE A 879 12.60 31.34 -10.75
CA ILE A 879 11.36 32.15 -10.43
C ILE A 879 10.95 33.06 -11.62
N GLU A 880 11.35 32.71 -12.83
CA GLU A 880 11.39 33.63 -13.96
C GLU A 880 10.02 34.21 -14.37
N PHE A 881 8.94 33.42 -14.25
CA PHE A 881 7.61 33.83 -14.73
C PHE A 881 6.88 34.83 -13.82
N ALA A 882 6.96 34.67 -12.50
CA ALA A 882 6.39 35.64 -11.55
C ALA A 882 7.16 36.96 -11.56
N LEU A 883 8.49 36.89 -11.67
CA LEU A 883 9.36 38.06 -11.84
C LEU A 883 9.09 38.79 -13.17
N TYR A 884 8.83 38.05 -14.24
CA TYR A 884 8.42 38.63 -15.53
C TYR A 884 7.10 39.42 -15.42
N LYS A 885 6.08 38.89 -14.71
CA LYS A 885 4.83 39.62 -14.48
C LYS A 885 5.00 40.84 -13.58
N LEU A 886 5.85 40.77 -12.54
CA LEU A 886 6.16 41.96 -11.73
C LEU A 886 6.93 43.00 -12.55
N HIS A 887 7.84 42.57 -13.43
CA HIS A 887 8.61 43.44 -14.32
C HIS A 887 7.73 44.24 -15.30
N SER A 888 6.64 43.65 -15.80
CA SER A 888 5.71 44.35 -16.72
C SER A 888 4.87 45.45 -16.06
N ILE A 889 4.89 45.56 -14.72
CA ILE A 889 4.17 46.58 -13.94
C ILE A 889 5.04 47.82 -13.67
N SER A 890 6.36 47.71 -13.82
CA SER A 890 7.29 48.81 -13.50
C SER A 890 7.26 49.90 -14.60
N ASP A 891 7.25 51.16 -14.19
CA ASP A 891 7.32 52.31 -15.10
C ASP A 891 8.56 52.20 -16.02
N LYS A 892 8.42 52.56 -17.30
CA LYS A 892 9.47 52.45 -18.35
C LYS A 892 10.80 53.07 -17.91
N HIS A 893 10.78 54.14 -17.11
CA HIS A 893 12.00 54.78 -16.60
C HIS A 893 12.67 54.00 -15.46
N ARG A 894 11.90 53.32 -14.60
CA ARG A 894 12.44 52.44 -13.55
C ARG A 894 12.98 51.14 -14.15
N LEU A 895 12.39 50.67 -15.25
CA LEU A 895 12.85 49.54 -16.06
C LEU A 895 14.31 49.73 -16.54
N LEU A 896 14.64 50.91 -17.05
CA LEU A 896 15.98 51.27 -17.54
C LEU A 896 17.03 51.25 -16.43
N LEU A 897 16.70 51.80 -15.26
CA LEU A 897 17.57 51.77 -14.07
C LEU A 897 17.79 50.35 -13.55
N MET A 898 16.73 49.53 -13.51
CA MET A 898 16.78 48.15 -13.03
C MET A 898 17.57 47.24 -13.98
N LEU A 899 17.39 47.40 -15.31
CA LEU A 899 18.14 46.71 -16.35
C LEU A 899 19.64 47.07 -16.34
N ALA A 900 19.97 48.34 -16.07
CA ALA A 900 21.36 48.77 -15.91
C ALA A 900 22.04 48.09 -14.71
N SER A 901 21.35 47.95 -13.58
CA SER A 901 21.86 47.21 -12.41
C SER A 901 21.93 45.69 -12.61
N LEU A 902 21.01 45.09 -13.37
CA LEU A 902 20.98 43.65 -13.69
C LEU A 902 22.07 43.24 -14.68
N ALA A 903 22.34 44.06 -15.70
CA ALA A 903 23.41 43.83 -16.66
C ALA A 903 24.79 43.86 -15.99
N TYR A 904 24.99 44.79 -15.04
CA TYR A 904 26.22 44.91 -14.26
C TYR A 904 26.48 43.67 -13.39
N PHE A 905 25.43 43.07 -12.81
CA PHE A 905 25.54 41.89 -11.94
C PHE A 905 25.75 40.56 -12.71
N LYS A 906 25.12 40.38 -13.88
CA LYS A 906 25.32 39.17 -14.72
C LYS A 906 26.76 39.09 -15.27
N LEU A 907 27.38 40.23 -15.56
CA LEU A 907 28.79 40.34 -15.96
C LEU A 907 29.76 39.96 -14.81
N TYR A 908 29.41 40.29 -13.56
CA TYR A 908 30.24 39.98 -12.39
C TYR A 908 30.26 38.49 -12.04
N LYS A 909 29.16 37.74 -12.24
CA LYS A 909 29.07 36.29 -11.93
C LYS A 909 29.81 35.42 -12.98
N LYS A 910 29.85 35.84 -14.25
CA LYS A 910 30.42 35.04 -15.36
C LYS A 910 31.96 35.12 -15.45
N ASN A 911 32.59 36.17 -14.92
CA ASN A 911 34.01 36.45 -15.16
C ASN A 911 34.97 36.15 -13.99
N ARG A 912 34.55 35.41 -12.96
CA ARG A 912 35.43 35.11 -11.80
C ARG A 912 36.51 34.04 -12.05
N LYS A 913 36.66 33.49 -13.27
CA LYS A 913 37.69 32.47 -13.55
C LYS A 913 38.77 32.81 -14.57
N LYS A 914 38.65 33.89 -15.34
CA LYS A 914 39.73 34.43 -16.18
C LYS A 914 39.41 35.88 -16.51
N PHE A 915 40.26 36.82 -16.10
CA PHE A 915 40.81 37.89 -16.95
C PHE A 915 41.52 38.94 -16.09
N TRP A 916 42.85 38.93 -16.14
CA TRP A 916 43.60 40.15 -16.41
C TRP A 916 43.78 40.21 -17.94
N GLU A 917 43.77 41.44 -18.48
CA GLU A 917 44.03 41.83 -19.88
C GLU A 917 42.96 41.51 -20.93
N ILE A 918 42.11 42.50 -21.24
CA ILE A 918 42.09 43.21 -22.55
C ILE A 918 41.09 44.37 -22.45
N GLN A 919 41.53 45.56 -22.88
CA GLN A 919 40.74 46.78 -23.02
C GLN A 919 39.63 46.62 -24.06
N ILE A 920 38.42 47.06 -23.72
CA ILE A 920 37.30 47.23 -24.65
C ILE A 920 37.43 48.61 -25.30
N ASN A 921 37.51 48.64 -26.62
CA ASN A 921 37.16 49.82 -27.42
C ASN A 921 35.67 49.70 -27.77
N ILE A 922 34.86 50.69 -27.37
CA ILE A 922 33.41 50.70 -27.52
C ILE A 922 33.04 51.21 -28.92
N GLN A 923 32.21 50.46 -29.65
CA GLN A 923 31.31 51.03 -30.65
C GLN A 923 29.87 50.52 -30.42
N PRO A 924 28.84 51.35 -30.66
CA PRO A 924 27.45 51.03 -30.32
C PRO A 924 26.76 50.24 -31.45
N CYS A 925 26.21 49.07 -31.14
CA CYS A 925 25.28 48.38 -32.03
C CYS A 925 23.81 48.66 -31.63
N SER A 926 22.96 48.75 -32.66
CA SER A 926 21.58 49.22 -32.60
C SER A 926 20.58 48.18 -32.07
N VAL A 927 19.42 48.68 -31.62
CA VAL A 927 18.28 47.98 -30.99
C VAL A 927 17.74 46.78 -31.79
N ASN A 928 18.03 46.67 -33.09
CA ASN A 928 17.49 45.59 -33.93
C ASN A 928 18.15 44.22 -33.73
N ASP A 929 19.34 44.14 -33.14
CA ASP A 929 20.03 42.85 -32.97
C ASP A 929 19.51 42.04 -31.77
N LEU A 930 18.79 42.67 -30.84
CA LEU A 930 18.22 42.00 -29.66
C LEU A 930 16.89 41.28 -29.93
N LEU A 931 16.19 41.59 -31.02
CA LEU A 931 14.88 41.01 -31.34
C LEU A 931 14.95 39.63 -32.03
N LYS A 932 16.14 39.14 -32.39
CA LYS A 932 16.32 37.84 -33.05
C LYS A 932 16.41 36.64 -32.10
N PHE A 933 16.40 36.83 -30.78
CA PHE A 933 16.67 35.74 -29.82
C PHE A 933 15.44 34.98 -29.29
N THR A 934 14.20 35.31 -29.71
CA THR A 934 12.97 34.69 -29.18
C THR A 934 12.05 34.15 -30.27
N GLN A 935 12.45 33.06 -30.94
CA GLN A 935 11.54 32.13 -31.63
C GLN A 935 12.07 30.69 -31.54
N ILE A 936 11.47 29.86 -30.69
CA ILE A 936 11.66 28.40 -30.66
C ILE A 936 10.34 27.74 -31.08
N ARG A 937 10.40 26.95 -32.17
CA ARG A 937 9.32 26.12 -32.73
C ARG A 937 9.24 24.78 -32.01
N LEU A 938 8.04 24.38 -31.60
CA LEU A 938 7.67 23.00 -31.22
C LEU A 938 7.19 22.25 -32.48
N LEU A 939 7.72 21.05 -32.74
CA LEU A 939 7.20 20.10 -33.73
C LEU A 939 7.14 18.70 -33.11
N TRP A 940 5.97 18.08 -33.19
CA TRP A 940 5.66 16.69 -32.84
C TRP A 940 5.23 15.97 -34.13
N PRO A 941 5.68 14.74 -34.44
CA PRO A 941 5.13 13.99 -35.58
C PRO A 941 4.13 12.91 -35.13
N SER A 942 3.02 12.83 -35.88
CA SER A 942 2.01 11.75 -35.87
C SER A 942 2.42 10.63 -36.87
N PRO A 943 2.04 9.35 -36.67
CA PRO A 943 2.44 8.24 -37.54
C PRO A 943 1.44 7.97 -38.67
N VAL A 944 1.93 7.60 -39.85
CA VAL A 944 1.14 7.03 -40.96
C VAL A 944 1.86 5.82 -41.56
N SER A 945 1.15 4.69 -41.51
CA SER A 945 1.19 3.43 -42.28
C SER A 945 2.45 2.98 -43.06
N ALA A 946 2.92 1.77 -42.74
CA ALA A 946 3.12 0.65 -43.67
C ALA A 946 2.98 -0.67 -42.90
#